data_AF-A0A2E7D963-F1
#
_entry.id   AF-A0A2E7D963-F1
#
_cell.length_a   1.000
_cell.length_b   1.000
_cell.length_c   1.000
_cell.angle_alpha   90.00
_cell.angle_beta   90.00
_cell.angle_gamma   90.00
#
_symmetry.space_group_name_H-M   'P 1'
#
loop_
_entity.id
_entity.type
_entity.pdbx_description
1 polymer ?
#
loop_
_entity_poly.entity_id
_entity_poly.type
_entity_poly.pdbx_seq_one_letter_code
_entity_poly.pdbx_strand_id
1 'polypeptide(L)'
;MNRLLLLAPSINFGQITSYAKKLWLVLIASLLSLQVQAIAEDAPKAALLSQEAEQVVSRIEQLGGKVRYAAAGMQDLEVDFRFSNEKFNDAELAALSKLANVTVLRINGTGVTDKGLRHVAKLPSLKRLDLAKTVVTGIGLKQLTGLKQLESLNLYATKVGDRELLELAKLQKLKTLYIEKTHITEPGIAAFKKLAAGVTVVPDMSEDRRRAELLVVASQKLLHRADSELTAFKQDVKELFPRLADFKKDQEAKKKTYEALRKSADDLRKKRDAANKSSSDAEKAASKAQKESKAKPDDEKLKQAAKKSQQQAEEAKKNAEKASAAYDDAKQKAGSAKRKFDKANGLQKRAENAKKNEEVARKTYNAAALRVTLTSRQRNAFTKPGKVSFSVSEPTGVVRDRWPITSGIPLHRGVLFDAEATTLVSAEGDEIPLQTEALSRWPDGSIRWLLLDFQATFGASQTRKFSLQYGPALQRKAGGEVVAVEESKDRIELNTGPLRVELSSKDFRLLNAVWLDRDGNGEFADDERLTTNQDAGIILTTPDGKSFHADASDATMEVEQAGPLRACVRIAGKHSNKDGSMFRYIVRVHAFAGRPYLKINYTFVNDNERELMSKVDSLELVFAASGADNNKSILDGQVGGNRRLFQVDDQSYEINAKSAGKRAAGWVAIGNQQGGVAIGVREFWQNWPKSLEAHDNLLRVGICPKFEKGRYDGKPIKEEAKLYYYLRDGDYSFKIGVSRTHEVWAHLFSGEPSVETLNSFYRAVDLPLLAQPSPDYVSQTQAAGDFQPAKKSAAYARYDAWLDATFQLHLADLENVREYGLLNFGDWYNIKWDSWGNLEYDTARCFAIQYLRTGDRRYFDRASQAARHYLDVDVVHEISDGLHKFPGSAKMRPGHIWLHQLGHTGGYYGRYDGEKYHDEAPLIMKGAYQVGMYNFGHHWIGGVFDYYMLTGDRRALEVAKMSADTLAADCPTRYTDHIRDLGWPLNFVVAAYEATGKQEYLDAATRQWKLLQKHFDAEKGFQVMLAYGHCNEPSTAKRCHGQNAYMLALTMSGLARYHRLTQDPEALKGLTAGLNQLVRECWSEKHKSFYLSSCIHNRDNPPPALCSVTALSAEAFAYEAAITGNAEHRRIWREAFETMVTAGLESAAKGDQQGQTGYSSMMFHFTPFGFRALEPR
;
A
#
# COMPACT_ATOMS: atom_id res chain seq x y z
N MET A 1 6.49 -44.16 -5.50
CA MET A 1 5.13 -44.57 -5.07
C MET A 1 4.55 -45.48 -6.13
N ASN A 2 4.86 -46.78 -6.06
CA ASN A 2 4.15 -47.88 -6.73
C ASN A 2 4.72 -49.21 -6.20
N ARG A 3 4.38 -49.53 -4.95
CA ARG A 3 4.04 -50.86 -4.43
C ARG A 3 3.80 -50.73 -2.93
N LEU A 4 2.61 -51.19 -2.56
CA LEU A 4 1.97 -51.13 -1.25
C LEU A 4 2.30 -52.44 -0.51
N LEU A 5 2.31 -52.38 0.82
CA LEU A 5 2.01 -53.41 1.83
C LEU A 5 3.15 -53.84 2.79
N LEU A 6 2.86 -53.61 4.09
CA LEU A 6 3.00 -54.54 5.23
C LEU A 6 4.45 -54.81 5.74
N LEU A 7 4.83 -54.76 7.03
CA LEU A 7 4.21 -54.73 8.36
C LEU A 7 5.26 -54.20 9.38
N ALA A 8 4.82 -53.65 10.51
CA ALA A 8 5.60 -53.49 11.76
C ALA A 8 4.88 -54.32 12.87
N PRO A 9 5.33 -54.43 14.15
CA PRO A 9 6.58 -54.01 14.82
C PRO A 9 7.14 -55.07 15.84
N SER A 10 8.09 -54.64 16.71
CA SER A 10 8.48 -55.13 18.08
C SER A 10 9.95 -55.64 18.20
N ILE A 11 10.91 -54.87 18.77
CA ILE A 11 11.26 -54.71 20.23
C ILE A 11 11.90 -56.01 20.78
N ASN A 12 13.03 -56.11 21.53
CA ASN A 12 13.73 -55.22 22.45
C ASN A 12 15.20 -55.66 22.69
N PHE A 13 16.00 -54.68 23.10
CA PHE A 13 17.07 -54.62 24.12
C PHE A 13 17.70 -55.87 24.77
N GLY A 14 19.02 -55.73 24.97
CA GLY A 14 19.85 -56.33 26.03
C GLY A 14 21.22 -56.68 25.47
N GLN A 15 22.37 -56.10 25.83
CA GLN A 15 22.90 -55.53 27.08
C GLN A 15 24.15 -54.72 26.66
N ILE A 16 24.31 -53.42 26.93
CA ILE A 16 24.80 -52.80 28.17
C ILE A 16 25.53 -53.78 29.10
N THR A 17 26.86 -53.80 29.12
CA THR A 17 27.73 -53.04 30.04
C THR A 17 29.12 -53.71 29.88
N SER A 18 30.27 -53.10 30.14
CA SER A 18 30.56 -52.11 31.16
C SER A 18 31.65 -51.16 30.66
N TYR A 19 31.57 -49.87 30.96
CA TYR A 19 31.78 -49.34 32.31
C TYR A 19 33.11 -49.79 32.92
N ALA A 20 33.81 -48.78 33.41
CA ALA A 20 34.94 -48.90 34.30
C ALA A 20 36.19 -49.53 33.68
N LYS A 21 37.03 -48.67 33.12
CA LYS A 21 38.19 -48.23 33.92
C LYS A 21 38.29 -46.71 33.76
N LYS A 22 37.87 -45.99 34.80
CA LYS A 22 38.80 -45.41 35.80
C LYS A 22 39.37 -44.10 35.22
N LEU A 23 39.04 -42.93 35.73
CA LEU A 23 38.87 -42.58 37.13
C LEU A 23 38.05 -41.26 37.14
N TRP A 24 36.98 -41.23 37.93
CA TRP A 24 36.93 -40.37 39.11
C TRP A 24 36.79 -38.88 38.77
N LEU A 25 35.58 -38.34 38.81
CA LEU A 25 34.98 -37.89 40.07
C LEU A 25 36.00 -37.14 40.93
N VAL A 26 36.14 -35.86 40.63
CA VAL A 26 36.09 -34.83 41.65
C VAL A 26 35.31 -33.66 41.04
N LEU A 27 34.08 -33.52 41.53
CA LEU A 27 33.43 -32.26 41.91
C LEU A 27 33.23 -31.20 40.81
N ILE A 28 32.02 -31.04 40.26
CA ILE A 28 30.84 -30.36 40.86
C ILE A 28 31.07 -28.87 41.11
N ALA A 29 30.03 -28.12 40.72
CA ALA A 29 29.66 -26.76 41.11
C ALA A 29 30.21 -25.62 40.23
N SER A 30 29.35 -25.24 39.28
CA SER A 30 28.58 -24.00 39.32
C SER A 30 29.26 -22.72 39.81
N LEU A 31 29.12 -21.69 38.97
CA LEU A 31 29.12 -20.25 39.28
C LEU A 31 30.46 -19.61 39.69
N LEU A 32 30.94 -18.66 38.85
CA LEU A 32 31.21 -17.26 39.22
C LEU A 32 31.80 -16.45 38.04
N SER A 33 31.20 -15.27 37.83
CA SER A 33 31.75 -13.93 37.51
C SER A 33 33.21 -13.68 37.06
N LEU A 34 33.36 -12.56 36.33
CA LEU A 34 34.52 -11.65 36.19
C LEU A 34 35.70 -12.14 35.32
N GLN A 35 36.13 -11.44 34.25
CA GLN A 35 36.91 -10.19 34.18
C GLN A 35 38.27 -10.25 34.93
N VAL A 36 39.37 -9.98 34.19
CA VAL A 36 40.64 -9.32 34.60
C VAL A 36 41.65 -10.17 35.43
N GLN A 37 42.99 -10.18 35.28
CA GLN A 37 44.02 -9.66 34.34
C GLN A 37 45.36 -10.37 34.63
N ALA A 38 46.17 -10.46 33.57
CA ALA A 38 47.63 -10.20 33.49
C ALA A 38 48.66 -11.04 34.27
N ILE A 39 49.57 -11.68 33.51
CA ILE A 39 51.04 -11.55 33.65
C ILE A 39 51.64 -11.65 32.23
N ALA A 40 52.56 -10.73 31.91
CA ALA A 40 53.33 -10.67 30.68
C ALA A 40 54.37 -11.81 30.61
N GLU A 41 54.69 -12.28 29.40
CA GLU A 41 56.04 -12.51 28.84
C GLU A 41 56.06 -13.61 27.76
N ASP A 42 56.67 -13.22 26.63
CA ASP A 42 57.30 -14.00 25.56
C ASP A 42 56.49 -14.99 24.71
N ALA A 43 55.95 -14.46 23.60
CA ALA A 43 55.66 -15.24 22.40
C ALA A 43 56.98 -15.54 21.64
N PRO A 44 57.24 -16.80 21.21
CA PRO A 44 58.40 -17.12 20.39
C PRO A 44 58.24 -16.57 18.97
N LYS A 45 59.34 -15.97 18.49
CA LYS A 45 59.53 -15.37 17.16
C LYS A 45 58.98 -16.26 16.03
N ALA A 46 58.22 -15.65 15.14
CA ALA A 46 57.86 -16.19 13.83
C ALA A 46 59.12 -16.65 13.07
N ALA A 47 59.09 -17.87 12.53
CA ALA A 47 60.10 -18.34 11.59
C ALA A 47 60.07 -17.44 10.35
N LEU A 48 61.20 -16.81 10.02
CA LEU A 48 61.35 -15.97 8.83
C LEU A 48 61.12 -16.81 7.56
N LEU A 49 60.37 -16.23 6.61
CA LEU A 49 60.28 -16.74 5.25
C LEU A 49 61.68 -16.72 4.61
N SER A 50 61.95 -17.57 3.62
CA SER A 50 63.19 -17.45 2.86
C SER A 50 63.27 -16.06 2.20
N GLN A 51 64.48 -15.52 2.00
CA GLN A 51 64.67 -14.19 1.40
C GLN A 51 63.96 -14.06 0.03
N GLU A 52 63.84 -15.16 -0.71
CA GLU A 52 63.09 -15.22 -1.96
C GLU A 52 61.56 -15.20 -1.75
N ALA A 53 61.04 -15.86 -0.71
CA ALA A 53 59.62 -15.82 -0.38
C ALA A 53 59.19 -14.45 0.17
N GLU A 54 60.04 -13.76 0.93
CA GLU A 54 59.80 -12.38 1.38
C GLU A 54 59.69 -11.40 0.21
N GLN A 55 60.55 -11.54 -0.80
CA GLN A 55 60.46 -10.75 -2.03
C GLN A 55 59.15 -10.98 -2.79
N VAL A 56 58.69 -12.23 -2.86
CA VAL A 56 57.41 -12.57 -3.49
C VAL A 56 56.23 -12.00 -2.69
N VAL A 57 56.24 -12.09 -1.36
CA VAL A 57 55.21 -11.49 -0.50
C VAL A 57 55.16 -9.97 -0.66
N SER A 58 56.31 -9.30 -0.62
CA SER A 58 56.38 -7.85 -0.85
C SER A 58 55.82 -7.45 -2.23
N ARG A 59 56.11 -8.24 -3.27
CA ARG A 59 55.55 -8.02 -4.61
C ARG A 59 54.04 -8.21 -4.67
N ILE A 60 53.49 -9.18 -3.94
CA ILE A 60 52.04 -9.40 -3.84
C ILE A 60 51.35 -8.19 -3.20
N GLU A 61 51.93 -7.65 -2.12
CA GLU A 61 51.39 -6.48 -1.42
C GLU A 61 51.42 -5.22 -2.27
N GLN A 62 52.50 -5.00 -3.05
CA GLN A 62 52.59 -3.92 -4.04
C GLN A 62 51.50 -3.99 -5.12
N LEU A 63 51.06 -5.20 -5.48
CA LEU A 63 49.99 -5.44 -6.44
C LEU A 63 48.59 -5.36 -5.79
N GLY A 64 48.50 -4.99 -4.51
CA GLY A 64 47.25 -4.88 -3.75
C GLY A 64 46.71 -6.22 -3.25
N GLY A 65 47.48 -7.31 -3.37
CA GLY A 65 47.17 -8.60 -2.77
C GLY A 65 47.54 -8.65 -1.29
N LYS A 66 46.95 -9.58 -0.54
CA LYS A 66 47.27 -9.83 0.87
C LYS A 66 47.72 -11.26 1.06
N VAL A 67 48.79 -11.45 1.82
CA VAL A 67 49.27 -12.78 2.25
C VAL A 67 49.05 -12.92 3.76
N ARG A 68 48.49 -14.04 4.19
CA ARG A 68 48.23 -14.35 5.60
C ARG A 68 48.56 -15.80 5.89
N TYR A 69 48.92 -16.10 7.14
CA TYR A 69 48.96 -17.48 7.62
C TYR A 69 47.53 -17.98 7.83
N ALA A 70 47.26 -19.22 7.40
CA ALA A 70 45.94 -19.84 7.53
C ALA A 70 45.55 -20.10 9.01
N ALA A 71 46.53 -20.22 9.91
CA ALA A 71 46.37 -20.26 11.36
C ALA A 71 47.66 -19.79 12.08
N ALA A 72 47.56 -19.29 13.32
CA ALA A 72 48.72 -18.85 14.10
C ALA A 72 49.68 -20.04 14.36
N GLY A 73 50.97 -19.89 14.02
CA GLY A 73 52.00 -20.92 14.18
C GLY A 73 52.11 -21.96 13.06
N MET A 74 51.34 -21.83 11.96
CA MET A 74 51.39 -22.73 10.80
C MET A 74 52.12 -22.11 9.59
N GLN A 75 52.70 -22.94 8.73
CA GLN A 75 53.39 -22.51 7.49
C GLN A 75 52.46 -22.37 6.26
N ASP A 76 51.16 -22.64 6.42
CA ASP A 76 50.17 -22.58 5.34
C ASP A 76 49.78 -21.13 5.03
N LEU A 77 49.78 -20.78 3.74
CA LEU A 77 49.52 -19.42 3.26
C LEU A 77 48.15 -19.28 2.59
N GLU A 78 47.44 -18.22 2.93
CA GLU A 78 46.30 -17.67 2.19
C GLU A 78 46.76 -16.44 1.40
N VAL A 79 46.53 -16.45 0.08
CA VAL A 79 46.87 -15.36 -0.83
C VAL A 79 45.58 -14.83 -1.45
N ASP A 80 45.31 -13.54 -1.27
CA ASP A 80 44.03 -12.92 -1.58
C ASP A 80 44.19 -11.60 -2.37
N PHE A 81 43.68 -11.60 -3.60
CA PHE A 81 43.67 -10.45 -4.51
C PHE A 81 42.27 -9.82 -4.67
N ARG A 82 41.28 -10.16 -3.81
CA ARG A 82 39.89 -9.66 -3.89
C ARG A 82 39.73 -8.14 -3.93
N PHE A 83 40.70 -7.41 -3.41
CA PHE A 83 40.70 -5.94 -3.33
C PHE A 83 41.82 -5.31 -4.16
N SER A 84 42.51 -6.10 -4.99
CA SER A 84 43.47 -5.57 -5.96
C SER A 84 42.74 -4.94 -7.15
N ASN A 85 43.34 -3.92 -7.76
CA ASN A 85 42.84 -3.34 -9.01
C ASN A 85 43.10 -4.32 -10.19
N GLU A 86 42.63 -4.00 -11.40
CA GLU A 86 42.75 -4.86 -12.61
C GLU A 86 44.19 -5.18 -13.07
N LYS A 87 45.23 -4.80 -12.30
CA LYS A 87 46.64 -4.93 -12.68
C LYS A 87 47.20 -6.35 -12.53
N PHE A 88 46.52 -7.27 -11.85
CA PHE A 88 46.98 -8.66 -11.65
C PHE A 88 46.57 -9.56 -12.84
N ASN A 89 47.54 -10.15 -13.55
CA ASN A 89 47.34 -11.00 -14.71
C ASN A 89 48.22 -12.29 -14.71
N ASP A 90 48.26 -13.01 -15.83
CA ASP A 90 48.99 -14.28 -15.97
C ASP A 90 50.50 -14.16 -15.66
N ALA A 91 51.11 -13.01 -15.92
CA ALA A 91 52.53 -12.76 -15.68
C ALA A 91 52.85 -12.66 -14.19
N GLU A 92 52.04 -11.95 -13.41
CA GLU A 92 52.22 -11.82 -11.96
C GLU A 92 51.89 -13.13 -11.24
N LEU A 93 50.94 -13.91 -11.76
CA LEU A 93 50.58 -15.23 -11.24
C LEU A 93 51.76 -16.23 -11.31
N ALA A 94 52.71 -16.05 -12.23
CA ALA A 94 53.89 -16.89 -12.31
C ALA A 94 54.80 -16.78 -11.07
N ALA A 95 54.92 -15.59 -10.49
CA ALA A 95 55.72 -15.37 -9.28
C ALA A 95 55.13 -16.07 -8.04
N LEU A 96 53.80 -16.22 -7.97
CA LEU A 96 53.11 -16.93 -6.90
C LEU A 96 53.49 -18.42 -6.81
N SER A 97 53.88 -19.03 -7.93
CA SER A 97 54.26 -20.45 -7.96
C SER A 97 55.53 -20.80 -7.17
N LYS A 98 56.27 -19.78 -6.70
CA LYS A 98 57.43 -19.95 -5.81
C LYS A 98 57.06 -20.11 -4.32
N LEU A 99 55.80 -19.86 -3.94
CA LEU A 99 55.31 -20.06 -2.58
C LEU A 99 54.77 -21.49 -2.43
N ALA A 100 55.59 -22.40 -1.91
CA ALA A 100 55.28 -23.84 -1.86
C ALA A 100 54.06 -24.20 -0.97
N ASN A 101 53.67 -23.35 -0.02
CA ASN A 101 52.67 -23.65 1.02
C ASN A 101 51.33 -22.91 0.86
N VAL A 102 50.97 -22.45 -0.35
CA VAL A 102 49.67 -21.78 -0.56
C VAL A 102 48.51 -22.78 -0.50
N THR A 103 47.62 -22.61 0.47
CA THR A 103 46.43 -23.46 0.68
C THR A 103 45.13 -22.82 0.22
N VAL A 104 45.08 -21.48 0.19
CA VAL A 104 43.94 -20.71 -0.31
C VAL A 104 44.45 -19.66 -1.28
N LEU A 105 43.93 -19.65 -2.50
CA LEU A 105 44.22 -18.66 -3.51
C LEU A 105 42.91 -18.02 -3.99
N ARG A 106 42.77 -16.71 -3.78
CA ARG A 106 41.64 -15.92 -4.30
C ARG A 106 42.14 -14.89 -5.30
N ILE A 107 41.78 -15.09 -6.56
CA ILE A 107 42.18 -14.23 -7.69
C ILE A 107 40.94 -13.84 -8.51
N ASN A 108 39.79 -13.78 -7.86
CA ASN A 108 38.53 -13.39 -8.49
C ASN A 108 38.56 -11.93 -8.99
N GLY A 109 37.97 -11.67 -10.15
CA GLY A 109 37.91 -10.35 -10.77
C GLY A 109 39.24 -9.84 -11.34
N THR A 110 40.24 -10.73 -11.49
CA THR A 110 41.56 -10.38 -12.05
C THR A 110 41.63 -10.67 -13.56
N GLY A 111 42.66 -10.16 -14.22
CA GLY A 111 42.93 -10.38 -15.66
C GLY A 111 43.50 -11.76 -16.01
N VAL A 112 43.40 -12.74 -15.10
CA VAL A 112 43.92 -14.09 -15.29
C VAL A 112 43.12 -14.84 -16.36
N THR A 113 43.84 -15.51 -17.26
CA THR A 113 43.31 -16.28 -18.38
C THR A 113 43.61 -17.78 -18.22
N ASP A 114 43.15 -18.61 -19.16
CA ASP A 114 43.50 -20.04 -19.20
C ASP A 114 45.02 -20.29 -19.21
N LYS A 115 45.82 -19.36 -19.76
CA LYS A 115 47.29 -19.47 -19.75
C LYS A 115 47.87 -19.35 -18.34
N GLY A 116 47.27 -18.54 -17.47
CA GLY A 116 47.70 -18.36 -16.09
C GLY A 116 47.50 -19.60 -15.21
N LEU A 117 46.50 -20.43 -15.50
CA LEU A 117 46.18 -21.62 -14.69
C LEU A 117 47.28 -22.68 -14.65
N ARG A 118 48.22 -22.68 -15.62
CA ARG A 118 49.43 -23.52 -15.58
C ARG A 118 50.34 -23.22 -14.38
N HIS A 119 50.30 -21.99 -13.87
CA HIS A 119 51.07 -21.56 -12.71
C HIS A 119 50.37 -21.95 -11.41
N VAL A 120 49.03 -21.89 -11.38
CA VAL A 120 48.21 -22.38 -10.25
C VAL A 120 48.39 -23.89 -10.06
N ALA A 121 48.53 -24.65 -11.15
CA ALA A 121 48.78 -26.09 -11.12
C ALA A 121 50.09 -26.49 -10.38
N LYS A 122 51.01 -25.55 -10.16
CA LYS A 122 52.28 -25.75 -9.44
C LYS A 122 52.18 -25.57 -7.92
N LEU A 123 50.98 -25.33 -7.37
CA LEU A 123 50.74 -25.15 -5.94
C LEU A 123 50.20 -26.45 -5.32
N PRO A 124 51.06 -27.39 -4.88
CA PRO A 124 50.64 -28.76 -4.52
C PRO A 124 49.72 -28.82 -3.28
N SER A 125 49.79 -27.80 -2.43
CA SER A 125 49.04 -27.70 -1.16
C SER A 125 47.69 -27.00 -1.30
N LEU A 126 47.29 -26.59 -2.50
CA LEU A 126 46.10 -25.77 -2.72
C LEU A 126 44.80 -26.53 -2.40
N LYS A 127 44.03 -26.02 -1.43
CA LYS A 127 42.74 -26.58 -0.99
C LYS A 127 41.54 -25.77 -1.47
N ARG A 128 41.69 -24.44 -1.65
CA ARG A 128 40.61 -23.57 -2.13
C ARG A 128 41.12 -22.63 -3.21
N LEU A 129 40.42 -22.61 -4.35
CA LEU A 129 40.73 -21.74 -5.48
C LEU A 129 39.49 -20.94 -5.88
N ASP A 130 39.62 -19.61 -5.91
CA ASP A 130 38.58 -18.71 -6.37
C ASP A 130 38.97 -18.02 -7.68
N LEU A 131 38.30 -18.39 -8.77
CA LEU A 131 38.46 -17.86 -10.13
C LEU A 131 37.26 -16.99 -10.56
N ALA A 132 36.38 -16.62 -9.64
CA ALA A 132 35.14 -15.93 -9.99
C ALA A 132 35.40 -14.65 -10.79
N LYS A 133 34.59 -14.37 -11.82
CA LYS A 133 34.68 -13.18 -12.69
C LYS A 133 36.04 -13.02 -13.40
N THR A 134 36.76 -14.10 -13.68
CA THR A 134 37.95 -14.08 -14.54
C THR A 134 37.57 -14.39 -16.00
N VAL A 135 38.48 -14.18 -16.95
CA VAL A 135 38.23 -14.43 -18.39
C VAL A 135 38.49 -15.88 -18.80
N VAL A 136 38.68 -16.80 -17.85
CA VAL A 136 38.89 -18.23 -18.05
C VAL A 136 37.73 -18.87 -18.84
N THR A 137 38.03 -19.62 -19.91
CA THR A 137 37.04 -20.20 -20.84
C THR A 137 36.96 -21.72 -20.81
N GLY A 138 37.60 -22.37 -19.83
CA GLY A 138 37.52 -23.83 -19.61
C GLY A 138 38.70 -24.62 -20.19
N ILE A 139 39.40 -24.09 -21.19
CA ILE A 139 40.60 -24.70 -21.79
C ILE A 139 41.69 -24.94 -20.73
N GLY A 140 41.82 -24.00 -19.78
CA GLY A 140 42.80 -24.03 -18.72
C GLY A 140 42.42 -24.92 -17.54
N LEU A 141 41.14 -25.36 -17.41
CA LEU A 141 40.72 -26.21 -16.28
C LEU A 141 41.39 -27.58 -16.28
N LYS A 142 41.78 -28.09 -17.46
CA LYS A 142 42.58 -29.32 -17.58
C LYS A 142 43.88 -29.24 -16.78
N GLN A 143 44.50 -28.05 -16.69
CA GLN A 143 45.74 -27.83 -15.95
C GLN A 143 45.54 -28.02 -14.43
N LEU A 144 44.33 -27.77 -13.92
CA LEU A 144 44.03 -27.86 -12.49
C LEU A 144 43.84 -29.30 -11.99
N THR A 145 43.66 -30.28 -12.88
CA THR A 145 43.42 -31.70 -12.53
C THR A 145 44.57 -32.37 -11.76
N GLY A 146 45.75 -31.75 -11.76
CA GLY A 146 46.92 -32.14 -10.96
C GLY A 146 46.83 -31.77 -9.47
N LEU A 147 45.91 -30.87 -9.09
CA LEU A 147 45.77 -30.37 -7.72
C LEU A 147 45.02 -31.34 -6.82
N LYS A 148 45.71 -32.39 -6.36
CA LYS A 148 45.10 -33.51 -5.60
C LYS A 148 44.54 -33.13 -4.22
N GLN A 149 44.86 -31.94 -3.71
CA GLN A 149 44.35 -31.43 -2.43
C GLN A 149 43.17 -30.45 -2.58
N LEU A 150 42.73 -30.14 -3.80
CA LEU A 150 41.71 -29.12 -4.03
C LEU A 150 40.33 -29.60 -3.54
N GLU A 151 39.76 -28.89 -2.57
CA GLU A 151 38.47 -29.19 -1.95
C GLU A 151 37.35 -28.26 -2.41
N SER A 152 37.68 -27.02 -2.77
CA SER A 152 36.72 -26.00 -3.22
C SER A 152 37.22 -25.26 -4.44
N LEU A 153 36.38 -25.19 -5.47
CA LEU A 153 36.64 -24.44 -6.70
C LEU A 153 35.46 -23.52 -7.01
N ASN A 154 35.74 -22.22 -7.18
CA ASN A 154 34.73 -21.24 -7.57
C ASN A 154 34.96 -20.78 -9.03
N LEU A 155 33.99 -21.07 -9.90
CA LEU A 155 33.97 -20.71 -11.32
C LEU A 155 32.90 -19.66 -11.65
N TYR A 156 32.33 -18.99 -10.64
CA TYR A 156 31.26 -18.01 -10.83
C TYR A 156 31.59 -16.99 -11.93
N ALA A 157 30.68 -16.76 -12.88
CA ALA A 157 30.83 -15.79 -13.96
C ALA A 157 32.11 -15.97 -14.83
N THR A 158 32.52 -17.22 -15.06
CA THR A 158 33.55 -17.60 -16.04
C THR A 158 32.90 -18.18 -17.30
N LYS A 159 33.67 -18.36 -18.38
CA LYS A 159 33.14 -18.88 -19.66
C LYS A 159 33.27 -20.40 -19.80
N VAL A 160 33.20 -21.15 -18.69
CA VAL A 160 33.33 -22.62 -18.66
C VAL A 160 32.04 -23.30 -19.12
N GLY A 161 32.14 -24.38 -19.91
CA GLY A 161 30.99 -25.17 -20.40
C GLY A 161 30.95 -26.62 -19.90
N ASP A 162 29.92 -27.36 -20.34
CA ASP A 162 29.64 -28.75 -19.93
C ASP A 162 30.81 -29.72 -20.16
N ARG A 163 31.48 -29.60 -21.30
CA ARG A 163 32.56 -30.50 -21.68
C ARG A 163 33.74 -30.37 -20.72
N GLU A 164 34.10 -29.14 -20.37
CA GLU A 164 35.23 -28.83 -19.51
C GLU A 164 34.92 -29.12 -18.03
N LEU A 165 33.65 -29.05 -17.62
CA LEU A 165 33.20 -29.48 -16.30
C LEU A 165 33.53 -30.96 -16.03
N LEU A 166 33.37 -31.84 -17.01
CA LEU A 166 33.64 -33.27 -16.84
C LEU A 166 35.11 -33.57 -16.54
N GLU A 167 36.03 -32.73 -16.99
CA GLU A 167 37.47 -32.87 -16.68
C GLU A 167 37.78 -32.70 -15.19
N LEU A 168 36.96 -31.92 -14.46
CA LEU A 168 37.10 -31.71 -13.03
C LEU A 168 36.76 -32.94 -12.19
N ALA A 169 36.13 -33.97 -12.77
CA ALA A 169 35.85 -35.23 -12.07
C ALA A 169 37.14 -35.97 -11.64
N LYS A 170 38.30 -35.61 -12.20
CA LYS A 170 39.62 -36.14 -11.84
C LYS A 170 40.15 -35.60 -10.49
N LEU A 171 39.48 -34.60 -9.89
CA LEU A 171 39.83 -34.02 -8.59
C LEU A 171 39.20 -34.81 -7.45
N GLN A 172 39.94 -35.79 -6.93
CA GLN A 172 39.44 -36.78 -5.96
C GLN A 172 38.99 -36.19 -4.61
N LYS A 173 39.50 -35.02 -4.21
CA LYS A 173 39.15 -34.36 -2.94
C LYS A 173 38.16 -33.21 -3.09
N LEU A 174 37.68 -32.93 -4.30
CA LEU A 174 36.75 -31.83 -4.53
C LEU A 174 35.45 -32.10 -3.77
N LYS A 175 35.02 -31.15 -2.95
CA LYS A 175 33.78 -31.23 -2.15
C LYS A 175 32.74 -30.24 -2.63
N THR A 176 33.17 -29.05 -3.04
CA THR A 176 32.28 -27.95 -3.44
C THR A 176 32.72 -27.32 -4.76
N LEU A 177 31.76 -27.13 -5.66
CA LEU A 177 31.96 -26.49 -6.95
C LEU A 177 30.88 -25.43 -7.20
N TYR A 178 31.29 -24.17 -7.38
CA TYR A 178 30.39 -23.07 -7.71
C TYR A 178 30.43 -22.78 -9.21
N ILE A 179 29.28 -22.83 -9.90
CA ILE A 179 29.19 -22.74 -11.37
C ILE A 179 28.18 -21.68 -11.85
N GLU A 180 27.70 -20.82 -10.97
CA GLU A 180 26.70 -19.80 -11.30
C GLU A 180 27.23 -18.82 -12.37
N LYS A 181 26.38 -18.41 -13.32
CA LYS A 181 26.75 -17.57 -14.49
C LYS A 181 27.87 -18.14 -15.38
N THR A 182 27.94 -19.46 -15.52
CA THR A 182 28.81 -20.14 -16.51
C THR A 182 28.00 -20.62 -17.73
N HIS A 183 28.64 -21.29 -18.69
CA HIS A 183 27.98 -21.96 -19.81
C HIS A 183 27.65 -23.44 -19.52
N ILE A 184 27.64 -23.85 -18.24
CA ILE A 184 27.29 -25.19 -17.80
C ILE A 184 25.75 -25.35 -17.73
N THR A 185 25.23 -26.48 -18.22
CA THR A 185 23.81 -26.82 -18.29
C THR A 185 23.43 -27.95 -17.31
N GLU A 186 22.12 -28.14 -17.07
CA GLU A 186 21.59 -29.24 -16.25
C GLU A 186 22.05 -30.63 -16.70
N PRO A 187 22.00 -30.99 -18.01
CA PRO A 187 22.60 -32.23 -18.50
C PRO A 187 24.08 -32.41 -18.14
N GLY A 188 24.88 -31.33 -18.24
CA GLY A 188 26.29 -31.34 -17.86
C GLY A 188 26.50 -31.64 -16.38
N ILE A 189 25.72 -31.02 -15.50
CA ILE A 189 25.74 -31.27 -14.04
C ILE A 189 25.37 -32.73 -13.74
N ALA A 190 24.33 -33.25 -14.39
CA ALA A 190 23.90 -34.64 -14.20
C ALA A 190 24.98 -35.64 -14.64
N ALA A 191 25.65 -35.39 -15.76
CA ALA A 191 26.77 -36.20 -16.23
C ALA A 191 27.97 -36.11 -15.27
N PHE A 192 28.31 -34.93 -14.78
CA PHE A 192 29.39 -34.72 -13.80
C PHE A 192 29.14 -35.47 -12.49
N LYS A 193 27.91 -35.40 -11.93
CA LYS A 193 27.55 -36.08 -10.67
C LYS A 193 27.63 -37.61 -10.76
N LYS A 194 27.48 -38.20 -11.96
CA LYS A 194 27.70 -39.64 -12.17
C LYS A 194 29.17 -40.03 -12.03
N LEU A 195 30.09 -39.14 -12.40
CA LEU A 195 31.53 -39.37 -12.38
C LEU A 195 32.17 -38.97 -11.04
N ALA A 196 31.62 -37.97 -10.35
CA ALA A 196 32.13 -37.43 -9.09
C ALA A 196 31.04 -37.46 -8.00
N ALA A 197 30.62 -38.67 -7.61
CA ALA A 197 29.61 -38.88 -6.59
C ALA A 197 30.12 -38.37 -5.22
N GLY A 198 29.52 -37.29 -4.70
CA GLY A 198 29.92 -36.65 -3.44
C GLY A 198 30.27 -35.17 -3.55
N VAL A 199 30.42 -34.63 -4.77
CA VAL A 199 30.65 -33.20 -4.98
C VAL A 199 29.33 -32.42 -4.89
N THR A 200 29.29 -31.41 -4.02
CA THR A 200 28.21 -30.43 -3.98
C THR A 200 28.42 -29.41 -5.10
N VAL A 201 27.64 -29.54 -6.17
CA VAL A 201 27.57 -28.54 -7.25
C VAL A 201 26.51 -27.51 -6.88
N VAL A 202 26.89 -26.25 -6.77
CA VAL A 202 26.00 -25.11 -6.48
C VAL A 202 25.57 -24.48 -7.81
N PRO A 203 24.32 -24.71 -8.28
CA PRO A 203 23.83 -24.22 -9.56
C PRO A 203 23.43 -22.73 -9.51
N ASP A 204 23.05 -22.18 -10.67
CA ASP A 204 22.53 -20.81 -10.79
C ASP A 204 21.14 -20.68 -10.16
N MET A 205 21.12 -20.40 -8.86
CA MET A 205 19.91 -20.17 -8.08
C MET A 205 19.11 -18.94 -8.55
N SER A 206 19.68 -18.07 -9.39
CA SER A 206 19.00 -16.85 -9.86
C SER A 206 18.05 -17.12 -11.03
N GLU A 207 18.42 -18.03 -11.95
CA GLU A 207 17.55 -18.41 -13.07
C GLU A 207 16.42 -19.34 -12.63
N ASP A 208 16.70 -20.32 -11.77
CA ASP A 208 15.69 -21.19 -11.17
C ASP A 208 14.70 -20.40 -10.31
N ARG A 209 15.21 -19.42 -9.56
CA ARG A 209 14.37 -18.48 -8.82
C ARG A 209 13.51 -17.64 -9.76
N ARG A 210 14.06 -17.09 -10.84
CA ARG A 210 13.29 -16.31 -11.83
C ARG A 210 12.23 -17.17 -12.53
N ARG A 211 12.53 -18.43 -12.84
CA ARG A 211 11.57 -19.39 -13.41
C ARG A 211 10.46 -19.70 -12.42
N ALA A 212 10.79 -19.98 -11.16
CA ALA A 212 9.80 -20.19 -10.10
C ALA A 212 8.95 -18.92 -9.85
N GLU A 213 9.56 -17.73 -9.90
CA GLU A 213 8.86 -16.45 -9.80
C GLU A 213 7.87 -16.24 -10.96
N LEU A 214 8.31 -16.44 -12.20
CA LEU A 214 7.45 -16.36 -13.39
C LEU A 214 6.31 -17.38 -13.33
N LEU A 215 6.60 -18.59 -12.85
CA LEU A 215 5.58 -19.63 -12.64
C LEU A 215 4.57 -19.23 -11.57
N VAL A 216 4.99 -18.64 -10.44
CA VAL A 216 4.07 -18.14 -9.41
C VAL A 216 3.24 -16.98 -9.95
N VAL A 217 3.84 -16.00 -10.62
CA VAL A 217 3.12 -14.86 -11.21
C VAL A 217 2.11 -15.33 -12.25
N ALA A 218 2.51 -16.23 -13.15
CA ALA A 218 1.61 -16.82 -14.14
C ALA A 218 0.47 -17.59 -13.45
N SER A 219 0.77 -18.35 -12.39
CA SER A 219 -0.22 -19.13 -11.64
C SER A 219 -1.19 -18.22 -10.88
N GLN A 220 -0.71 -17.12 -10.28
CA GLN A 220 -1.54 -16.11 -9.61
C GLN A 220 -2.43 -15.35 -10.61
N LYS A 221 -1.92 -14.99 -11.79
CA LYS A 221 -2.72 -14.39 -12.86
C LYS A 221 -3.82 -15.33 -13.33
N LEU A 222 -3.50 -16.62 -13.48
CA LEU A 222 -4.49 -17.65 -13.82
C LEU A 222 -5.56 -17.77 -12.72
N LEU A 223 -5.16 -17.79 -11.45
CA LEU A 223 -6.07 -17.85 -10.31
C LEU A 223 -7.00 -16.63 -10.26
N HIS A 224 -6.46 -15.42 -10.39
CA HIS A 224 -7.25 -14.19 -10.37
C HIS A 224 -8.27 -14.13 -11.52
N ARG A 225 -7.87 -14.56 -12.72
CA ARG A 225 -8.79 -14.67 -13.86
C ARG A 225 -9.89 -15.70 -13.58
N ALA A 226 -9.52 -16.87 -13.06
CA ALA A 226 -10.47 -17.93 -12.74
C ALA A 226 -11.46 -17.50 -11.64
N ASP A 227 -10.99 -16.74 -10.64
CA ASP A 227 -11.79 -16.16 -9.57
C ASP A 227 -12.78 -15.10 -10.09
N SER A 228 -12.30 -14.19 -10.95
CA SER A 228 -13.15 -13.19 -11.61
C SER A 228 -14.24 -13.84 -12.46
N GLU A 229 -13.89 -14.87 -13.23
CA GLU A 229 -14.85 -15.64 -14.03
C GLU A 229 -15.86 -16.38 -13.14
N LEU A 230 -15.39 -17.04 -12.06
CA LEU A 230 -16.27 -17.72 -11.10
C LEU A 230 -17.26 -16.74 -10.46
N THR A 231 -16.79 -15.56 -10.05
CA THR A 231 -17.63 -14.51 -9.47
C THR A 231 -18.70 -14.03 -10.45
N ALA A 232 -18.32 -13.76 -11.69
CA ALA A 232 -19.26 -13.36 -12.73
C ALA A 232 -20.33 -14.44 -12.99
N PHE A 233 -19.95 -15.72 -13.02
CA PHE A 233 -20.92 -16.80 -13.23
C PHE A 233 -21.77 -17.10 -11.99
N LYS A 234 -21.25 -16.91 -10.77
CA LYS A 234 -22.07 -16.93 -9.55
C LYS A 234 -23.16 -15.85 -9.61
N GLN A 235 -22.82 -14.67 -10.09
CA GLN A 235 -23.80 -13.59 -10.26
C GLN A 235 -24.83 -13.90 -11.35
N ASP A 236 -24.42 -14.51 -12.47
CA ASP A 236 -25.36 -14.98 -13.50
C ASP A 236 -26.34 -16.03 -12.94
N VAL A 237 -25.87 -16.95 -12.08
CA VAL A 237 -26.74 -17.92 -11.40
C VAL A 237 -27.71 -17.24 -10.43
N LYS A 238 -27.28 -16.16 -9.76
CA LYS A 238 -28.12 -15.40 -8.82
C LYS A 238 -29.18 -14.57 -9.54
N GLU A 239 -28.81 -13.88 -10.62
CA GLU A 239 -29.64 -12.84 -11.24
C GLU A 239 -30.36 -13.29 -12.51
N LEU A 240 -29.67 -14.04 -13.37
CA LEU A 240 -30.19 -14.39 -14.70
C LEU A 240 -30.93 -15.72 -14.69
N PHE A 241 -30.39 -16.72 -13.99
CA PHE A 241 -30.97 -18.06 -13.96
C PHE A 241 -32.43 -18.09 -13.46
N PRO A 242 -32.83 -17.37 -12.38
CA PRO A 242 -34.22 -17.35 -11.93
C PRO A 242 -35.20 -16.76 -12.96
N ARG A 243 -34.69 -15.92 -13.88
CA ARG A 243 -35.47 -15.21 -14.90
C ARG A 243 -35.40 -15.87 -16.28
N LEU A 244 -34.90 -17.11 -16.37
CA LEU A 244 -34.73 -17.82 -17.63
C LEU A 244 -36.03 -17.91 -18.44
N ALA A 245 -37.16 -18.14 -17.78
CA ALA A 245 -38.47 -18.20 -18.44
C ALA A 245 -38.86 -16.86 -19.08
N ASP A 246 -38.64 -15.75 -18.37
CA ASP A 246 -38.90 -14.40 -18.88
C ASP A 246 -38.03 -14.08 -20.09
N PHE A 247 -36.74 -14.43 -20.04
CA PHE A 247 -35.83 -14.21 -21.16
C PHE A 247 -36.19 -15.06 -22.38
N LYS A 248 -36.66 -16.30 -22.20
CA LYS A 248 -37.19 -17.12 -23.30
C LYS A 248 -38.40 -16.46 -23.96
N LYS A 249 -39.32 -15.91 -23.16
CA LYS A 249 -40.51 -15.20 -23.67
C LYS A 249 -40.15 -13.91 -24.42
N ASP A 250 -39.26 -13.09 -23.87
CA ASP A 250 -38.81 -11.84 -24.48
C ASP A 250 -38.03 -12.06 -25.78
N GLN A 251 -37.15 -13.07 -25.82
CA GLN A 251 -36.41 -13.46 -27.01
C GLN A 251 -37.33 -13.87 -28.15
N GLU A 252 -38.36 -14.69 -27.87
CA GLU A 252 -39.31 -15.15 -28.88
C GLU A 252 -40.18 -14.00 -29.42
N ALA A 253 -40.64 -13.09 -28.55
CA ALA A 253 -41.41 -11.91 -28.97
C ALA A 253 -40.60 -11.00 -29.91
N LYS A 254 -39.32 -10.76 -29.59
CA LYS A 254 -38.42 -9.94 -30.41
C LYS A 254 -38.04 -10.64 -31.72
N LYS A 255 -37.90 -11.97 -31.72
CA LYS A 255 -37.68 -12.77 -32.93
C LYS A 255 -38.81 -12.60 -33.93
N LYS A 256 -40.06 -12.78 -33.48
CA LYS A 256 -41.26 -12.59 -34.32
C LYS A 256 -41.33 -11.20 -34.94
N THR A 257 -41.03 -10.17 -34.13
CA THR A 257 -41.02 -8.77 -34.59
C THR A 257 -39.95 -8.54 -35.66
N TYR A 258 -38.74 -9.05 -35.46
CA TYR A 258 -37.65 -8.96 -36.43
C TYR A 258 -37.99 -9.68 -37.74
N GLU A 259 -38.52 -10.90 -37.67
CA GLU A 259 -38.90 -11.69 -38.85
C GLU A 259 -39.98 -11.00 -39.68
N ALA A 260 -41.00 -10.41 -39.03
CA ALA A 260 -42.04 -9.65 -39.71
C ALA A 260 -41.49 -8.41 -40.43
N LEU A 261 -40.64 -7.62 -39.75
CA LEU A 261 -40.04 -6.42 -40.35
C LEU A 261 -39.05 -6.74 -41.46
N ARG A 262 -38.27 -7.83 -41.31
CA ARG A 262 -37.38 -8.32 -42.35
C ARG A 262 -38.16 -8.69 -43.61
N LYS A 263 -39.26 -9.44 -43.47
CA LYS A 263 -40.13 -9.82 -44.59
C LYS A 263 -40.69 -8.58 -45.30
N SER A 264 -41.18 -7.60 -44.54
CA SER A 264 -41.67 -6.32 -45.09
C SER A 264 -40.59 -5.56 -45.87
N ALA A 265 -39.36 -5.51 -45.33
CA ALA A 265 -38.22 -4.88 -46.01
C ALA A 265 -37.84 -5.63 -47.30
N ASP A 266 -37.87 -6.97 -47.31
CA ASP A 266 -37.60 -7.79 -48.49
C ASP A 266 -38.67 -7.59 -49.58
N ASP A 267 -39.94 -7.43 -49.21
CA ASP A 267 -41.02 -7.13 -50.15
C ASP A 267 -40.90 -5.71 -50.73
N LEU A 268 -40.56 -4.72 -49.90
CA LEU A 268 -40.31 -3.34 -50.36
C LEU A 268 -39.06 -3.24 -51.23
N ARG A 269 -38.02 -4.05 -50.97
CA ARG A 269 -36.85 -4.16 -51.84
C ARG A 269 -37.24 -4.59 -53.26
N LYS A 270 -38.09 -5.61 -53.40
CA LYS A 270 -38.59 -6.06 -54.71
C LYS A 270 -39.35 -4.95 -55.43
N LYS A 271 -40.20 -4.19 -54.71
CA LYS A 271 -40.93 -3.05 -55.27
C LYS A 271 -40.00 -1.93 -55.73
N ARG A 272 -38.99 -1.59 -54.91
CA ARG A 272 -37.94 -0.63 -55.27
C ARG A 272 -37.19 -1.08 -56.53
N ASP A 273 -36.76 -2.34 -56.59
CA ASP A 273 -36.00 -2.87 -57.72
C ASP A 273 -36.83 -2.82 -59.01
N ALA A 274 -38.13 -3.13 -58.94
CA ALA A 274 -39.06 -2.98 -60.06
C ALA A 274 -39.29 -1.51 -60.47
N ALA A 275 -39.44 -0.59 -59.51
CA ALA A 275 -39.62 0.83 -59.78
C ALA A 275 -38.36 1.47 -60.39
N ASN A 276 -37.18 1.13 -59.89
CA ASN A 276 -35.88 1.58 -60.43
C ASN A 276 -35.69 1.09 -61.86
N LYS A 277 -36.03 -0.19 -62.14
CA LYS A 277 -36.00 -0.72 -63.52
C LYS A 277 -36.96 0.05 -64.43
N SER A 278 -38.20 0.29 -63.98
CA SER A 278 -39.20 1.05 -64.75
C SER A 278 -38.75 2.49 -65.02
N SER A 279 -38.13 3.16 -64.05
CA SER A 279 -37.53 4.48 -64.22
C SER A 279 -36.42 4.48 -65.27
N SER A 280 -35.51 3.49 -65.22
CA SER A 280 -34.43 3.36 -66.20
C SER A 280 -34.94 3.12 -67.62
N ASP A 281 -35.96 2.27 -67.76
CA ASP A 281 -36.57 1.98 -69.05
C ASP A 281 -37.31 3.21 -69.61
N ALA A 282 -38.01 3.97 -68.76
CA ALA A 282 -38.68 5.22 -69.13
C ALA A 282 -37.69 6.34 -69.52
N GLU A 283 -36.55 6.47 -68.83
CA GLU A 283 -35.48 7.41 -69.17
C GLU A 283 -34.86 7.07 -70.54
N LYS A 284 -34.61 5.79 -70.82
CA LYS A 284 -34.12 5.34 -72.13
C LYS A 284 -35.14 5.66 -73.24
N ALA A 285 -36.42 5.43 -72.99
CA ALA A 285 -37.50 5.76 -73.93
C ALA A 285 -37.59 7.27 -74.18
N ALA A 286 -37.52 8.10 -73.13
CA ALA A 286 -37.50 9.56 -73.25
C ALA A 286 -36.28 10.06 -74.02
N SER A 287 -35.08 9.52 -73.74
CA SER A 287 -33.85 9.86 -74.46
C SER A 287 -33.96 9.51 -75.96
N LYS A 288 -34.55 8.35 -76.29
CA LYS A 288 -34.79 7.94 -77.67
C LYS A 288 -35.78 8.88 -78.37
N ALA A 289 -36.93 9.15 -77.75
CA ALA A 289 -37.95 10.05 -78.30
C ALA A 289 -37.40 11.49 -78.49
N GLN A 290 -36.53 11.96 -77.59
CA GLN A 290 -35.90 13.27 -77.71
C GLN A 290 -34.86 13.33 -78.83
N LYS A 291 -34.10 12.24 -79.07
CA LYS A 291 -33.21 12.13 -80.24
C LYS A 291 -34.01 12.14 -81.55
N GLU A 292 -35.11 11.41 -81.61
CA GLU A 292 -36.00 11.36 -82.79
C GLU A 292 -36.64 12.72 -83.08
N SER A 293 -37.12 13.43 -82.05
CA SER A 293 -37.65 14.79 -82.19
C SER A 293 -36.59 15.81 -82.64
N LYS A 294 -35.34 15.70 -82.18
CA LYS A 294 -34.23 16.57 -82.65
C LYS A 294 -33.82 16.30 -84.10
N ALA A 295 -33.94 15.05 -84.56
CA ALA A 295 -33.63 14.68 -85.94
C ALA A 295 -34.69 15.18 -86.94
N LYS A 296 -35.91 15.46 -86.48
CA LYS A 296 -37.04 15.97 -87.30
C LYS A 296 -37.72 17.17 -86.61
N PRO A 297 -37.09 18.36 -86.64
CA PRO A 297 -37.52 19.52 -85.86
C PRO A 297 -38.87 20.13 -86.31
N ASP A 298 -39.37 19.80 -87.50
CA ASP A 298 -40.66 20.31 -88.01
C ASP A 298 -41.85 19.38 -87.71
N ASP A 299 -41.61 18.19 -87.14
CA ASP A 299 -42.67 17.23 -86.79
C ASP A 299 -43.21 17.49 -85.37
N GLU A 300 -44.32 18.21 -85.32
CA GLU A 300 -44.94 18.62 -84.06
C GLU A 300 -45.51 17.44 -83.25
N LYS A 301 -45.83 16.30 -83.91
CA LYS A 301 -46.26 15.08 -83.21
C LYS A 301 -45.09 14.43 -82.48
N LEU A 302 -43.88 14.41 -83.06
CA LEU A 302 -42.67 13.89 -82.41
C LEU A 302 -42.24 14.76 -81.22
N LYS A 303 -42.38 16.09 -81.31
CA LYS A 303 -42.15 17.00 -80.16
C LYS A 303 -43.12 16.74 -79.01
N GLN A 304 -44.41 16.58 -79.31
CA GLN A 304 -45.42 16.23 -78.29
C GLN A 304 -45.14 14.85 -77.67
N ALA A 305 -44.76 13.85 -78.47
CA ALA A 305 -44.40 12.52 -77.99
C ALA A 305 -43.16 12.55 -77.08
N ALA A 306 -42.10 13.30 -77.46
CA ALA A 306 -40.91 13.48 -76.63
C ALA A 306 -41.23 14.16 -75.29
N LYS A 307 -42.07 15.21 -75.29
CA LYS A 307 -42.53 15.88 -74.06
C LYS A 307 -43.31 14.93 -73.16
N LYS A 308 -44.20 14.10 -73.73
CA LYS A 308 -44.97 13.09 -72.98
C LYS A 308 -44.08 12.00 -72.39
N SER A 309 -43.12 11.46 -73.16
CA SER A 309 -42.16 10.48 -72.65
C SER A 309 -41.25 11.05 -71.57
N GLN A 310 -40.87 12.33 -71.67
CA GLN A 310 -40.09 13.01 -70.64
C GLN A 310 -40.90 13.17 -69.34
N GLN A 311 -42.18 13.55 -69.41
CA GLN A 311 -43.07 13.58 -68.24
C GLN A 311 -43.23 12.19 -67.60
N GLN A 312 -43.37 11.14 -68.41
CA GLN A 312 -43.46 9.75 -67.92
C GLN A 312 -42.16 9.29 -67.23
N ALA A 313 -41.00 9.68 -67.76
CA ALA A 313 -39.71 9.39 -67.11
C ALA A 313 -39.58 10.10 -65.76
N GLU A 314 -40.02 11.35 -65.68
CA GLU A 314 -39.97 12.15 -64.44
C GLU A 314 -40.93 11.61 -63.36
N GLU A 315 -42.12 11.14 -63.75
CA GLU A 315 -43.06 10.47 -62.86
C GLU A 315 -42.54 9.09 -62.40
N ALA A 316 -41.95 8.31 -63.30
CA ALA A 316 -41.33 7.02 -62.97
C ALA A 316 -40.15 7.19 -62.00
N LYS A 317 -39.34 8.24 -62.18
CA LYS A 317 -38.25 8.62 -61.27
C LYS A 317 -38.77 8.98 -59.88
N LYS A 318 -39.81 9.81 -59.79
CA LYS A 318 -40.44 10.15 -58.50
C LYS A 318 -40.99 8.92 -57.77
N ASN A 319 -41.55 7.96 -58.51
CA ASN A 319 -42.02 6.69 -57.95
C ASN A 319 -40.86 5.79 -57.47
N ALA A 320 -39.74 5.76 -58.20
CA ALA A 320 -38.52 5.06 -57.80
C ALA A 320 -37.88 5.65 -56.54
N GLU A 321 -37.82 6.98 -56.43
CA GLU A 321 -37.36 7.69 -55.23
C GLU A 321 -38.24 7.38 -54.02
N LYS A 322 -39.58 7.42 -54.18
CA LYS A 322 -40.53 7.07 -53.13
C LYS A 322 -40.39 5.61 -52.67
N ALA A 323 -40.20 4.67 -53.61
CA ALA A 323 -39.99 3.26 -53.30
C ALA A 323 -38.64 3.02 -52.59
N SER A 324 -37.60 3.77 -52.96
CA SER A 324 -36.29 3.72 -52.31
C SER A 324 -36.36 4.23 -50.87
N ALA A 325 -36.99 5.39 -50.63
CA ALA A 325 -37.19 5.93 -49.29
C ALA A 325 -37.99 4.97 -48.37
N ALA A 326 -39.04 4.34 -48.91
CA ALA A 326 -39.83 3.35 -48.16
C ALA A 326 -39.02 2.09 -47.80
N TYR A 327 -38.15 1.62 -48.72
CA TYR A 327 -37.25 0.51 -48.44
C TYR A 327 -36.20 0.87 -47.37
N ASP A 328 -35.60 2.07 -47.45
CA ASP A 328 -34.57 2.49 -46.51
C ASP A 328 -35.10 2.62 -45.07
N ASP A 329 -36.31 3.16 -44.88
CA ASP A 329 -37.01 3.18 -43.58
C ASP A 329 -37.28 1.75 -43.06
N ALA A 330 -37.81 0.87 -43.90
CA ALA A 330 -38.08 -0.52 -43.53
C ALA A 330 -36.80 -1.29 -43.16
N LYS A 331 -35.71 -1.06 -43.91
CA LYS A 331 -34.39 -1.64 -43.64
C LYS A 331 -33.84 -1.15 -42.31
N GLN A 332 -33.96 0.14 -41.99
CA GLN A 332 -33.52 0.70 -40.72
C GLN A 332 -34.30 0.11 -39.54
N LYS A 333 -35.63 -0.02 -39.67
CA LYS A 333 -36.50 -0.65 -38.66
C LYS A 333 -36.15 -2.11 -38.43
N ALA A 334 -35.95 -2.89 -39.49
CA ALA A 334 -35.51 -4.29 -39.41
C ALA A 334 -34.13 -4.41 -38.75
N GLY A 335 -33.19 -3.53 -39.07
CA GLY A 335 -31.86 -3.48 -38.44
C GLY A 335 -31.92 -3.16 -36.94
N SER A 336 -32.80 -2.24 -36.54
CA SER A 336 -33.04 -1.93 -35.12
C SER A 336 -33.66 -3.13 -34.37
N ALA A 337 -34.65 -3.78 -34.97
CA ALA A 337 -35.28 -4.97 -34.40
C ALA A 337 -34.29 -6.15 -34.26
N LYS A 338 -33.42 -6.35 -35.25
CA LYS A 338 -32.36 -7.38 -35.20
C LYS A 338 -31.44 -7.18 -34.00
N ARG A 339 -30.97 -5.95 -33.75
CA ARG A 339 -30.12 -5.63 -32.58
C ARG A 339 -30.83 -5.94 -31.26
N LYS A 340 -32.13 -5.64 -31.17
CA LYS A 340 -32.94 -5.97 -29.97
C LYS A 340 -33.08 -7.49 -29.79
N PHE A 341 -33.32 -8.24 -30.87
CA PHE A 341 -33.38 -9.70 -30.87
C PHE A 341 -32.04 -10.32 -30.44
N ASP A 342 -30.93 -9.90 -31.06
CA ASP A 342 -29.59 -10.42 -30.76
C ASP A 342 -29.24 -10.21 -29.27
N LYS A 343 -29.60 -9.04 -28.70
CA LYS A 343 -29.43 -8.76 -27.26
C LYS A 343 -30.25 -9.70 -26.38
N ALA A 344 -31.53 -9.93 -26.72
CA ALA A 344 -32.39 -10.83 -25.95
C ALA A 344 -31.94 -12.30 -26.06
N ASN A 345 -31.50 -12.72 -27.24
CA ASN A 345 -30.92 -14.04 -27.48
C ASN A 345 -29.64 -14.27 -26.69
N GLY A 346 -28.77 -13.25 -26.59
CA GLY A 346 -27.59 -13.28 -25.75
C GLY A 346 -27.92 -13.49 -24.26
N LEU A 347 -28.87 -12.73 -23.73
CA LEU A 347 -29.31 -12.84 -22.33
C LEU A 347 -29.92 -14.19 -22.01
N GLN A 348 -30.80 -14.71 -22.89
CA GLN A 348 -31.41 -16.03 -22.73
C GLN A 348 -30.35 -17.14 -22.70
N LYS A 349 -29.40 -17.15 -23.63
CA LYS A 349 -28.31 -18.15 -23.65
C LYS A 349 -27.39 -18.04 -22.44
N ARG A 350 -27.12 -16.82 -21.97
CA ARG A 350 -26.32 -16.59 -20.76
C ARG A 350 -27.01 -17.14 -19.52
N ALA A 351 -28.31 -16.87 -19.36
CA ALA A 351 -29.13 -17.43 -18.28
C ALA A 351 -29.21 -18.96 -18.32
N GLU A 352 -29.37 -19.56 -19.50
CA GLU A 352 -29.49 -21.01 -19.69
C GLU A 352 -28.20 -21.76 -19.33
N ASN A 353 -27.04 -21.17 -19.62
CA ASN A 353 -25.74 -21.78 -19.33
C ASN A 353 -25.15 -21.39 -17.97
N ALA A 354 -25.81 -20.53 -17.19
CA ALA A 354 -25.26 -19.93 -15.97
C ALA A 354 -24.71 -20.97 -14.98
N LYS A 355 -25.50 -22.00 -14.62
CA LYS A 355 -25.08 -23.06 -13.68
C LYS A 355 -23.92 -23.89 -14.20
N LYS A 356 -23.95 -24.24 -15.49
CA LYS A 356 -22.88 -25.02 -16.12
C LYS A 356 -21.57 -24.24 -16.16
N ASN A 357 -21.63 -22.95 -16.48
CA ASN A 357 -20.46 -22.08 -16.51
C ASN A 357 -19.88 -21.85 -15.11
N GLU A 358 -20.73 -21.70 -14.09
CA GLU A 358 -20.31 -21.59 -12.69
C GLU A 358 -19.59 -22.86 -12.21
N GLU A 359 -20.10 -24.05 -12.54
CA GLU A 359 -19.45 -25.31 -12.22
C GLU A 359 -18.06 -25.46 -12.89
N VAL A 360 -17.97 -25.13 -14.19
CA VAL A 360 -16.70 -25.18 -14.94
C VAL A 360 -15.70 -24.17 -14.36
N ALA A 361 -16.14 -22.94 -14.09
CA ALA A 361 -15.30 -21.91 -13.50
C ALA A 361 -14.80 -22.30 -12.10
N ARG A 362 -15.63 -22.96 -11.28
CA ARG A 362 -15.23 -23.48 -9.96
C ARG A 362 -14.14 -24.54 -10.07
N LYS A 363 -14.24 -25.46 -11.04
CA LYS A 363 -13.19 -26.46 -11.30
C LYS A 363 -11.88 -25.80 -11.75
N THR A 364 -11.95 -24.82 -12.65
CA THR A 364 -10.80 -24.03 -13.11
C THR A 364 -10.14 -23.27 -11.95
N TYR A 365 -10.94 -22.64 -11.10
CA TYR A 365 -10.46 -21.96 -9.88
C TYR A 365 -9.71 -22.92 -8.96
N ASN A 366 -10.29 -24.08 -8.64
CA ASN A 366 -9.66 -25.08 -7.78
C ASN A 366 -8.32 -25.59 -8.35
N ALA A 367 -8.26 -25.83 -9.67
CA ALA A 367 -7.03 -26.25 -10.34
C ALA A 367 -5.97 -25.13 -10.35
N ALA A 368 -6.37 -23.88 -10.59
CA ALA A 368 -5.48 -22.73 -10.52
C ALA A 368 -4.96 -22.51 -9.09
N ALA A 369 -5.82 -22.67 -8.08
CA ALA A 369 -5.47 -22.57 -6.66
C ALA A 369 -4.45 -23.65 -6.28
N LEU A 370 -4.68 -24.90 -6.67
CA LEU A 370 -3.72 -25.99 -6.47
C LEU A 370 -2.37 -25.71 -7.14
N ARG A 371 -2.37 -25.16 -8.36
CA ARG A 371 -1.16 -24.76 -9.07
C ARG A 371 -0.41 -23.65 -8.35
N VAL A 372 -1.11 -22.66 -7.80
CA VAL A 372 -0.52 -21.64 -6.93
C VAL A 372 0.13 -22.29 -5.72
N THR A 373 -0.56 -23.22 -5.03
CA THR A 373 0.01 -23.95 -3.89
C THR A 373 1.29 -24.70 -4.26
N LEU A 374 1.30 -25.43 -5.38
CA LEU A 374 2.46 -26.19 -5.83
C LEU A 374 3.65 -25.28 -6.22
N THR A 375 3.38 -24.18 -6.93
CA THR A 375 4.42 -23.21 -7.32
C THR A 375 4.93 -22.40 -6.13
N SER A 376 4.07 -22.09 -5.15
CA SER A 376 4.47 -21.48 -3.88
C SER A 376 5.38 -22.40 -3.06
N ARG A 377 5.13 -23.72 -3.05
CA ARG A 377 6.06 -24.70 -2.43
C ARG A 377 7.44 -24.69 -3.09
N GLN A 378 7.50 -24.60 -4.42
CA GLN A 378 8.78 -24.43 -5.13
C GLN A 378 9.46 -23.11 -4.76
N ARG A 379 8.68 -22.04 -4.58
CA ARG A 379 9.19 -20.75 -4.12
C ARG A 379 9.72 -20.81 -2.67
N ASN A 380 9.11 -21.61 -1.80
CA ASN A 380 9.55 -21.77 -0.41
C ASN A 380 10.96 -22.38 -0.29
N ALA A 381 11.43 -23.14 -1.30
CA ALA A 381 12.80 -23.64 -1.33
C ALA A 381 13.86 -22.51 -1.33
N PHE A 382 13.48 -21.28 -1.70
CA PHE A 382 14.36 -20.11 -1.67
C PHE A 382 14.32 -19.34 -0.34
N THR A 383 13.41 -19.68 0.57
CA THR A 383 13.35 -19.08 1.91
C THR A 383 14.66 -19.38 2.65
N LYS A 384 15.32 -18.33 3.16
CA LYS A 384 16.53 -18.46 3.96
C LYS A 384 16.13 -18.51 5.44
N PRO A 385 16.62 -19.49 6.21
CA PRO A 385 16.42 -19.49 7.65
C PRO A 385 16.91 -18.18 8.28
N GLY A 386 16.12 -17.60 9.16
CA GLY A 386 16.47 -16.36 9.84
C GLY A 386 15.48 -16.01 10.96
N LYS A 387 15.71 -14.86 11.60
CA LYS A 387 14.84 -14.37 12.65
C LYS A 387 14.76 -12.84 12.68
N VAL A 388 13.66 -12.32 13.22
CA VAL A 388 13.46 -10.90 13.56
C VAL A 388 13.07 -10.83 15.03
N SER A 389 13.80 -10.04 15.81
CA SER A 389 13.46 -9.77 17.20
C SER A 389 12.77 -8.43 17.33
N PHE A 390 11.73 -8.37 18.15
CA PHE A 390 10.96 -7.16 18.42
C PHE A 390 10.43 -7.15 19.85
N SER A 391 10.03 -5.96 20.32
CA SER A 391 9.36 -5.78 21.61
C SER A 391 7.92 -5.34 21.43
N VAL A 392 7.08 -5.64 22.42
CA VAL A 392 5.74 -5.09 22.57
C VAL A 392 5.65 -4.48 23.97
N SER A 393 5.21 -3.23 24.05
CA SER A 393 5.08 -2.49 25.30
C SER A 393 3.61 -2.13 25.56
N GLU A 394 3.13 -2.37 26.76
CA GLU A 394 1.81 -1.93 27.23
C GLU A 394 1.87 -0.44 27.60
N PRO A 395 1.15 0.47 26.90
CA PRO A 395 1.36 1.91 27.08
C PRO A 395 0.36 2.58 28.03
N THR A 396 -0.65 1.86 28.55
CA THR A 396 -1.79 2.48 29.24
C THR A 396 -1.77 2.30 30.76
N GLY A 397 -0.85 1.50 31.27
CA GLY A 397 -0.72 1.17 32.70
C GLY A 397 -1.79 0.20 33.19
N VAL A 398 -2.30 -0.67 32.32
CA VAL A 398 -3.36 -1.64 32.65
C VAL A 398 -2.94 -3.07 32.32
N VAL A 399 -3.52 -4.05 33.00
CA VAL A 399 -3.30 -5.46 32.70
C VAL A 399 -4.05 -5.83 31.41
N ARG A 400 -3.40 -6.57 30.53
CA ARG A 400 -3.98 -7.07 29.28
C ARG A 400 -3.84 -8.58 29.22
N ASP A 401 -4.94 -9.31 29.33
CA ASP A 401 -4.94 -10.76 29.18
C ASP A 401 -5.03 -11.14 27.70
N ARG A 402 -4.17 -12.08 27.23
CA ARG A 402 -3.98 -12.58 25.82
C ARG A 402 -4.58 -11.60 24.79
N TRP A 403 -4.07 -10.38 24.77
CA TRP A 403 -4.64 -9.26 24.02
C TRP A 403 -4.24 -9.35 22.55
N PRO A 404 -5.12 -9.03 21.59
CA PRO A 404 -4.77 -9.08 20.17
C PRO A 404 -3.72 -8.03 19.80
N ILE A 405 -2.66 -8.50 19.15
CA ILE A 405 -1.61 -7.67 18.54
C ILE A 405 -1.63 -7.93 17.04
N THR A 406 -1.88 -6.87 16.28
CA THR A 406 -1.81 -6.85 14.82
C THR A 406 -0.75 -5.83 14.42
N SER A 407 0.32 -6.26 13.77
CA SER A 407 1.41 -5.36 13.38
C SER A 407 2.16 -5.87 12.15
N GLY A 408 2.49 -4.97 11.25
CA GLY A 408 3.32 -5.26 10.10
C GLY A 408 4.81 -5.17 10.42
N ILE A 409 5.55 -6.22 10.06
CA ILE A 409 7.00 -6.32 10.24
C ILE A 409 7.69 -6.24 8.88
N PRO A 410 8.66 -5.33 8.70
CA PRO A 410 9.45 -5.26 7.48
C PRO A 410 10.45 -6.41 7.40
N LEU A 411 10.71 -6.92 6.21
CA LEU A 411 11.64 -8.02 5.96
C LEU A 411 12.64 -7.67 4.85
N HIS A 412 13.86 -8.19 4.99
CA HIS A 412 14.89 -8.05 3.98
C HIS A 412 14.47 -8.70 2.66
N ARG A 413 14.94 -8.10 1.56
CA ARG A 413 14.78 -8.68 0.23
C ARG A 413 15.42 -10.08 0.14
N GLY A 414 14.68 -11.03 -0.39
CA GLY A 414 15.12 -12.40 -0.70
C GLY A 414 15.21 -13.35 0.48
N VAL A 415 14.61 -13.04 1.65
CA VAL A 415 14.71 -13.90 2.83
C VAL A 415 13.49 -14.80 3.06
N LEU A 416 12.27 -14.27 2.87
CA LEU A 416 11.02 -15.00 3.10
C LEU A 416 10.11 -14.87 1.88
N PHE A 417 9.48 -15.96 1.47
CA PHE A 417 8.60 -15.97 0.29
C PHE A 417 7.19 -16.49 0.59
N ASP A 418 7.10 -17.38 1.56
CA ASP A 418 5.85 -17.94 2.06
C ASP A 418 5.61 -17.40 3.47
N ALA A 419 4.45 -16.79 3.67
CA ALA A 419 4.09 -16.21 4.96
C ALA A 419 3.96 -17.32 6.02
N GLU A 420 3.53 -18.53 5.63
CA GLU A 420 3.31 -19.66 6.52
C GLU A 420 4.61 -20.32 7.01
N ALA A 421 5.75 -20.05 6.37
CA ALA A 421 7.07 -20.56 6.73
C ALA A 421 7.69 -19.80 7.92
N THR A 422 6.87 -19.47 8.92
CA THR A 422 7.25 -18.68 10.10
C THR A 422 6.65 -19.24 11.38
N THR A 423 7.34 -19.03 12.50
CA THR A 423 6.85 -19.26 13.86
C THR A 423 7.16 -18.06 14.74
N LEU A 424 6.40 -17.87 15.82
CA LEU A 424 6.65 -16.81 16.79
C LEU A 424 7.03 -17.44 18.12
N VAL A 425 8.12 -16.99 18.72
CA VAL A 425 8.53 -17.44 20.07
C VAL A 425 8.66 -16.26 21.02
N SER A 426 8.29 -16.48 22.29
CA SER A 426 8.54 -15.54 23.37
C SER A 426 10.04 -15.50 23.74
N ALA A 427 10.42 -14.54 24.58
CA ALA A 427 11.77 -14.51 25.16
C ALA A 427 12.06 -15.74 26.03
N GLU A 428 11.02 -16.35 26.59
CA GLU A 428 11.08 -17.55 27.44
C GLU A 428 11.25 -18.84 26.62
N GLY A 429 11.09 -18.77 25.29
CA GLY A 429 11.20 -19.92 24.39
C GLY A 429 9.87 -20.58 24.05
N ASP A 430 8.75 -20.06 24.57
CA ASP A 430 7.42 -20.57 24.28
C ASP A 430 6.98 -20.19 22.87
N GLU A 431 6.51 -21.16 22.10
CA GLU A 431 5.89 -20.87 20.80
C GLU A 431 4.51 -20.25 21.01
N ILE A 432 4.32 -19.06 20.42
CA ILE A 432 3.09 -18.29 20.45
C ILE A 432 2.31 -18.58 19.16
N PRO A 433 1.02 -18.94 19.25
CA PRO A 433 0.17 -19.06 18.07
C PRO A 433 0.28 -17.82 17.20
N LEU A 434 0.47 -18.04 15.89
CA LEU A 434 0.72 -16.98 14.94
C LEU A 434 -0.13 -17.18 13.69
N GLN A 435 -0.77 -16.09 13.26
CA GLN A 435 -1.38 -15.94 11.96
C GLN A 435 -0.62 -14.83 11.21
N THR A 436 -0.45 -15.00 9.89
CA THR A 436 0.30 -14.01 9.09
C THR A 436 -0.31 -13.74 7.73
N GLU A 437 -0.06 -12.54 7.21
CA GLU A 437 -0.42 -12.16 5.84
C GLU A 437 0.72 -11.36 5.19
N ALA A 438 1.04 -11.64 3.92
CA ALA A 438 1.99 -10.83 3.18
C ALA A 438 1.31 -9.56 2.66
N LEU A 439 1.61 -8.40 3.25
CA LEU A 439 1.02 -7.11 2.87
C LEU A 439 1.60 -6.54 1.59
N SER A 440 2.91 -6.77 1.36
CA SER A 440 3.59 -6.37 0.13
C SER A 440 4.82 -7.25 -0.14
N ARG A 441 5.33 -7.17 -1.37
CA ARG A 441 6.46 -7.97 -1.85
C ARG A 441 7.50 -7.12 -2.54
N TRP A 442 8.75 -7.56 -2.46
CA TRP A 442 9.85 -7.06 -3.28
C TRP A 442 9.67 -7.50 -4.75
N PRO A 443 10.35 -6.83 -5.70
CA PRO A 443 10.29 -7.21 -7.12
C PRO A 443 10.71 -8.67 -7.40
N ASP A 444 11.52 -9.24 -6.52
CA ASP A 444 11.96 -10.64 -6.58
C ASP A 444 11.02 -11.61 -5.86
N GLY A 445 9.76 -11.22 -5.65
CA GLY A 445 8.69 -12.03 -5.07
C GLY A 445 8.79 -12.32 -3.58
N SER A 446 9.91 -11.99 -2.91
CA SER A 446 10.05 -12.13 -1.47
C SER A 446 9.15 -11.15 -0.73
N ILE A 447 8.71 -11.50 0.47
CA ILE A 447 7.83 -10.68 1.31
C ILE A 447 8.63 -9.47 1.80
N ARG A 448 8.06 -8.28 1.61
CA ARG A 448 8.63 -7.00 2.04
C ARG A 448 8.04 -6.56 3.38
N TRP A 449 6.73 -6.71 3.54
CA TRP A 449 6.00 -6.46 4.78
C TRP A 449 5.12 -7.67 5.11
N LEU A 450 5.25 -8.18 6.33
CA LEU A 450 4.49 -9.32 6.84
C LEU A 450 3.63 -8.86 8.01
N LEU A 451 2.30 -8.96 7.88
CA LEU A 451 1.37 -8.76 8.98
C LEU A 451 1.47 -9.95 9.93
N LEU A 452 1.59 -9.67 11.22
CA LEU A 452 1.48 -10.65 12.29
C LEU A 452 0.18 -10.39 13.06
N ASP A 453 -0.62 -11.42 13.25
CA ASP A 453 -1.75 -11.47 14.18
C ASP A 453 -1.43 -12.52 15.26
N PHE A 454 -1.33 -12.09 16.52
CA PHE A 454 -1.09 -12.98 17.67
C PHE A 454 -1.70 -12.40 18.95
N GLN A 455 -1.75 -13.21 20.01
CA GLN A 455 -2.25 -12.79 21.32
C GLN A 455 -1.21 -13.03 22.41
N ALA A 456 -1.05 -12.08 23.33
CA ALA A 456 -0.13 -12.23 24.47
C ALA A 456 -0.62 -11.48 25.71
N THR A 457 -0.28 -12.00 26.90
CA THR A 457 -0.62 -11.38 28.19
C THR A 457 0.47 -10.43 28.65
N PHE A 458 0.06 -9.29 29.22
CA PHE A 458 0.92 -8.23 29.74
C PHE A 458 0.42 -7.75 31.10
N GLY A 459 1.33 -7.55 32.04
CA GLY A 459 1.09 -6.71 33.22
C GLY A 459 1.05 -5.22 32.86
N ALA A 460 0.57 -4.39 33.79
CA ALA A 460 0.55 -2.93 33.62
C ALA A 460 1.94 -2.38 33.27
N SER A 461 2.01 -1.58 32.20
CA SER A 461 3.26 -0.99 31.70
C SER A 461 4.36 -1.99 31.33
N GLN A 462 4.05 -3.28 31.21
CA GLN A 462 5.03 -4.32 30.92
C GLN A 462 5.52 -4.23 29.47
N THR A 463 6.81 -4.45 29.26
CA THR A 463 7.39 -4.71 27.93
C THR A 463 7.83 -6.17 27.84
N ARG A 464 7.44 -6.85 26.76
CA ARG A 464 7.87 -8.23 26.46
C ARG A 464 8.60 -8.27 25.11
N LYS A 465 9.48 -9.25 24.94
CA LYS A 465 10.23 -9.48 23.71
C LYS A 465 9.77 -10.76 23.03
N PHE A 466 9.77 -10.73 21.71
CA PHE A 466 9.40 -11.85 20.86
C PHE A 466 10.41 -11.99 19.72
N SER A 467 10.46 -13.19 19.13
CA SER A 467 11.27 -13.48 17.95
C SER A 467 10.41 -14.19 16.91
N LEU A 468 10.19 -13.52 15.77
CA LEU A 468 9.68 -14.17 14.57
C LEU A 468 10.81 -14.98 13.94
N GLN A 469 10.66 -16.30 13.87
CA GLN A 469 11.58 -17.17 13.14
C GLN A 469 10.97 -17.50 11.79
N TYR A 470 11.81 -17.61 10.76
CA TYR A 470 11.36 -17.98 9.42
C TYR A 470 12.34 -18.95 8.76
N GLY A 471 11.84 -19.86 7.94
CA GLY A 471 12.65 -20.91 7.33
C GLY A 471 11.82 -22.03 6.70
N PRO A 472 12.35 -22.74 5.69
CA PRO A 472 11.59 -23.73 4.93
C PRO A 472 11.21 -24.99 5.72
N ALA A 473 11.89 -25.24 6.84
CA ALA A 473 11.65 -26.41 7.71
C ALA A 473 10.75 -26.11 8.92
N LEU A 474 10.35 -24.84 9.11
CA LEU A 474 9.50 -24.47 10.24
C LEU A 474 8.06 -24.94 10.01
N GLN A 475 7.46 -25.50 11.05
CA GLN A 475 6.03 -25.77 11.11
C GLN A 475 5.46 -25.04 12.32
N ARG A 476 4.33 -24.37 12.11
CA ARG A 476 3.60 -23.70 13.19
C ARG A 476 2.94 -24.74 14.08
N LYS A 477 2.98 -24.49 15.39
CA LYS A 477 2.10 -25.12 16.34
C LYS A 477 0.64 -24.81 15.97
N ALA A 478 -0.18 -25.85 15.87
CA ALA A 478 -1.62 -25.68 15.76
C ALA A 478 -2.13 -24.94 17.01
N GLY A 479 -2.84 -23.82 16.82
CA GLY A 479 -3.51 -23.11 17.91
C GLY A 479 -4.64 -23.97 18.49
N GLY A 480 -4.89 -23.84 19.81
CA GLY A 480 -5.97 -24.57 20.48
C GLY A 480 -7.35 -23.94 20.25
N GLU A 481 -7.45 -22.63 20.45
CA GLU A 481 -8.67 -21.84 20.18
C GLU A 481 -8.60 -21.25 18.76
N VAL A 482 -9.70 -21.33 18.02
CA VAL A 482 -9.76 -20.97 16.60
C VAL A 482 -10.99 -20.09 16.37
N VAL A 483 -10.84 -19.02 15.57
CA VAL A 483 -12.03 -18.33 15.02
C VAL A 483 -12.59 -19.15 13.87
N ALA A 484 -13.82 -19.62 14.00
CA ALA A 484 -14.55 -20.25 12.90
C ALA A 484 -15.44 -19.23 12.19
N VAL A 485 -15.50 -19.32 10.86
CA VAL A 485 -16.34 -18.49 10.01
C VAL A 485 -17.18 -19.40 9.13
N GLU A 486 -18.49 -19.31 9.24
CA GLU A 486 -19.43 -20.08 8.42
C GLU A 486 -20.25 -19.16 7.54
N GLU A 487 -20.17 -19.38 6.22
CA GLU A 487 -20.89 -18.58 5.22
C GLU A 487 -22.14 -19.34 4.75
N SER A 488 -23.27 -18.64 4.78
CA SER A 488 -24.52 -19.07 4.15
C SER A 488 -24.97 -18.02 3.12
N LYS A 489 -26.13 -18.21 2.49
CA LYS A 489 -26.57 -17.35 1.38
C LYS A 489 -26.73 -15.88 1.80
N ASP A 490 -27.25 -15.64 2.99
CA ASP A 490 -27.60 -14.33 3.51
C ASP A 490 -27.07 -14.06 4.92
N ARG A 491 -26.39 -15.04 5.54
CA ARG A 491 -25.82 -14.92 6.89
C ARG A 491 -24.35 -15.33 6.92
N ILE A 492 -23.59 -14.68 7.78
CA ILE A 492 -22.25 -15.11 8.17
C ILE A 492 -22.25 -15.30 9.68
N GLU A 493 -21.80 -16.46 10.13
CA GLU A 493 -21.61 -16.76 11.53
C GLU A 493 -20.12 -16.68 11.88
N LEU A 494 -19.80 -16.01 13.00
CA LEU A 494 -18.48 -15.95 13.59
C LEU A 494 -18.52 -16.64 14.95
N ASN A 495 -17.64 -17.62 15.15
CA ASN A 495 -17.48 -18.27 16.45
C ASN A 495 -16.04 -18.06 16.96
N THR A 496 -15.88 -17.45 18.13
CA THR A 496 -14.55 -17.19 18.74
C THR A 496 -14.12 -18.26 19.74
N GLY A 497 -14.98 -19.22 20.07
CA GLY A 497 -14.90 -20.04 21.28
C GLY A 497 -15.98 -19.58 22.27
N PRO A 498 -15.76 -18.47 23.02
CA PRO A 498 -16.76 -17.98 23.96
C PRO A 498 -17.92 -17.22 23.31
N LEU A 499 -17.79 -16.72 22.08
CA LEU A 499 -18.88 -16.01 21.38
C LEU A 499 -19.31 -16.71 20.12
N ARG A 500 -20.62 -16.68 19.89
CA ARG A 500 -21.25 -16.91 18.59
C ARG A 500 -21.95 -15.63 18.15
N VAL A 501 -21.61 -15.14 16.97
CA VAL A 501 -22.12 -13.90 16.39
C VAL A 501 -22.73 -14.21 15.04
N GLU A 502 -24.02 -13.93 14.89
CA GLU A 502 -24.72 -14.03 13.63
C GLU A 502 -24.81 -12.65 12.97
N LEU A 503 -24.36 -12.53 11.73
CA LEU A 503 -24.49 -11.35 10.89
C LEU A 503 -25.45 -11.65 9.74
N SER A 504 -26.38 -10.74 9.47
CA SER A 504 -27.35 -10.89 8.38
C SER A 504 -27.18 -9.79 7.33
N SER A 505 -27.22 -10.19 6.07
CA SER A 505 -27.27 -9.27 4.93
C SER A 505 -28.68 -8.72 4.67
N LYS A 506 -29.74 -9.34 5.20
CA LYS A 506 -31.13 -8.92 4.91
C LYS A 506 -31.65 -7.84 5.83
N ASP A 507 -31.16 -7.83 7.06
CA ASP A 507 -31.67 -6.99 8.14
C ASP A 507 -30.53 -6.62 9.09
N PHE A 508 -29.44 -6.07 8.53
CA PHE A 508 -28.20 -5.81 9.24
C PHE A 508 -28.35 -4.80 10.40
N ARG A 509 -28.03 -5.22 11.63
CA ARG A 509 -28.16 -4.41 12.87
C ARG A 509 -26.91 -4.41 13.75
N LEU A 510 -25.71 -4.47 13.15
CA LEU A 510 -24.41 -4.60 13.83
C LEU A 510 -24.25 -5.93 14.60
N LEU A 511 -25.02 -6.15 15.67
CA LEU A 511 -25.01 -7.33 16.54
C LEU A 511 -26.38 -8.06 16.49
N ASN A 512 -26.80 -8.52 15.30
CA ASN A 512 -28.11 -9.15 15.06
C ASN A 512 -28.47 -10.23 16.10
N ALA A 513 -27.53 -11.13 16.38
CA ALA A 513 -27.67 -12.07 17.48
C ALA A 513 -26.28 -12.47 17.98
N VAL A 514 -26.06 -12.31 19.29
CA VAL A 514 -24.80 -12.66 19.95
C VAL A 514 -25.12 -13.53 21.16
N TRP A 515 -24.48 -14.68 21.22
CA TRP A 515 -24.48 -15.57 22.37
C TRP A 515 -23.11 -15.57 23.01
N LEU A 516 -23.09 -15.67 24.34
CA LEU A 516 -21.88 -15.88 25.13
C LEU A 516 -22.03 -17.24 25.81
N ASP A 517 -21.12 -18.17 25.53
CA ASP A 517 -21.06 -19.46 26.22
C ASP A 517 -20.63 -19.19 27.68
N ARG A 518 -21.62 -19.18 28.59
CA ARG A 518 -21.41 -18.77 29.99
C ARG A 518 -21.01 -19.95 30.87
N ASP A 519 -21.43 -21.15 30.50
CA ASP A 519 -21.15 -22.38 31.25
C ASP A 519 -19.90 -23.11 30.74
N GLY A 520 -19.38 -22.71 29.58
CA GLY A 520 -18.15 -23.23 28.97
C GLY A 520 -18.35 -24.60 28.31
N ASN A 521 -19.58 -24.97 27.96
CA ASN A 521 -19.89 -26.27 27.39
C ASN A 521 -19.68 -26.34 25.86
N GLY A 522 -19.42 -25.20 25.20
CA GLY A 522 -19.21 -25.08 23.75
C GLY A 522 -20.48 -25.10 22.90
N GLU A 523 -21.65 -25.13 23.52
CA GLU A 523 -22.98 -24.96 22.94
C GLU A 523 -23.47 -23.53 23.22
N PHE A 524 -24.46 -23.06 22.45
CA PHE A 524 -25.01 -21.70 22.58
C PHE A 524 -26.53 -21.77 22.70
N ALA A 525 -27.02 -21.96 23.92
CA ALA A 525 -28.45 -22.09 24.20
C ALA A 525 -29.19 -20.75 24.09
N ASP A 526 -30.50 -20.77 23.86
CA ASP A 526 -31.29 -19.54 23.64
C ASP A 526 -31.25 -18.59 24.85
N ASP A 527 -31.13 -19.11 26.07
CA ASP A 527 -31.02 -18.33 27.30
C ASP A 527 -29.64 -17.68 27.51
N GLU A 528 -28.65 -18.05 26.69
CA GLU A 528 -27.30 -17.45 26.62
C GLU A 528 -27.21 -16.30 25.62
N ARG A 529 -28.29 -16.01 24.90
CA ARG A 529 -28.35 -14.89 23.97
C ARG A 529 -28.34 -13.56 24.73
N LEU A 530 -27.32 -12.75 24.51
CA LEU A 530 -27.13 -11.45 25.17
C LEU A 530 -27.76 -10.27 24.43
N THR A 531 -28.12 -10.43 23.15
CA THR A 531 -28.69 -9.34 22.33
C THR A 531 -30.09 -9.64 21.80
N THR A 532 -30.87 -8.59 21.57
CA THR A 532 -32.15 -8.63 20.85
C THR A 532 -32.12 -7.70 19.64
N ASN A 533 -33.11 -7.84 18.74
CA ASN A 533 -33.24 -6.99 17.56
C ASN A 533 -34.20 -5.81 17.75
N GLN A 534 -34.96 -5.79 18.85
CA GLN A 534 -35.95 -4.75 19.10
C GLN A 534 -35.26 -3.37 19.18
N ASP A 535 -35.64 -2.48 18.27
CA ASP A 535 -35.14 -1.09 18.14
C ASP A 535 -33.63 -0.92 17.94
N ALA A 536 -32.89 -2.01 17.70
CA ALA A 536 -31.47 -2.01 17.36
C ALA A 536 -31.24 -1.67 15.89
N GLY A 537 -30.07 -1.11 15.56
CA GLY A 537 -29.68 -0.84 14.19
C GLY A 537 -28.84 0.41 14.01
N ILE A 538 -28.75 0.86 12.77
CA ILE A 538 -28.01 2.06 12.38
C ILE A 538 -29.03 3.03 11.80
N ILE A 539 -29.24 4.16 12.47
CA ILE A 539 -30.36 5.07 12.21
C ILE A 539 -29.80 6.44 11.87
N LEU A 540 -30.11 6.93 10.68
CA LEU A 540 -29.82 8.29 10.22
C LEU A 540 -31.13 9.07 10.16
N THR A 541 -31.22 10.22 10.84
CA THR A 541 -32.40 11.09 10.81
C THR A 541 -32.04 12.42 10.15
N THR A 542 -32.88 12.89 9.22
CA THR A 542 -32.75 14.20 8.57
C THR A 542 -33.55 15.27 9.33
N PRO A 543 -33.24 16.57 9.17
CA PRO A 543 -33.91 17.65 9.91
C PRO A 543 -35.43 17.75 9.70
N ASP A 544 -35.94 17.24 8.58
CA ASP A 544 -37.37 17.13 8.30
C ASP A 544 -38.07 15.96 9.04
N GLY A 545 -37.34 15.23 9.90
CA GLY A 545 -37.84 14.15 10.73
C GLY A 545 -37.89 12.78 10.05
N LYS A 546 -37.37 12.63 8.83
CA LYS A 546 -37.31 11.31 8.18
C LYS A 546 -36.14 10.50 8.71
N SER A 547 -36.41 9.23 9.04
CA SER A 547 -35.39 8.27 9.46
C SER A 547 -35.08 7.28 8.34
N PHE A 548 -33.80 6.95 8.20
CA PHE A 548 -33.22 6.01 7.24
C PHE A 548 -32.44 4.96 8.02
N HIS A 549 -32.64 3.70 7.68
CA HIS A 549 -32.20 2.55 8.45
C HIS A 549 -31.29 1.64 7.63
N ALA A 550 -30.26 1.08 8.24
CA ALA A 550 -29.41 0.08 7.56
C ALA A 550 -30.15 -1.23 7.26
N ASP A 551 -31.03 -1.67 8.15
CA ASP A 551 -31.82 -2.90 8.03
C ASP A 551 -33.03 -2.77 7.10
N ALA A 552 -33.26 -1.60 6.52
CA ALA A 552 -34.30 -1.38 5.49
C ALA A 552 -33.85 -1.76 4.07
N SER A 553 -32.59 -2.17 3.89
CA SER A 553 -32.07 -2.62 2.58
C SER A 553 -31.07 -3.77 2.73
N ASP A 554 -30.98 -4.61 1.70
CA ASP A 554 -29.98 -5.67 1.66
C ASP A 554 -28.55 -5.08 1.67
N ALA A 555 -27.71 -5.62 2.55
CA ALA A 555 -26.28 -5.39 2.58
C ALA A 555 -25.52 -6.43 1.74
N THR A 556 -24.30 -6.10 1.33
CA THR A 556 -23.31 -7.06 0.83
C THR A 556 -22.37 -7.43 1.94
N MET A 557 -22.05 -8.72 2.10
CA MET A 557 -21.07 -9.20 3.07
C MET A 557 -19.94 -9.95 2.38
N GLU A 558 -18.72 -9.77 2.86
CA GLU A 558 -17.49 -10.39 2.36
C GLU A 558 -16.58 -10.75 3.54
N VAL A 559 -16.09 -11.98 3.57
CA VAL A 559 -15.04 -12.38 4.52
C VAL A 559 -13.69 -11.89 3.99
N GLU A 560 -13.22 -10.75 4.49
CA GLU A 560 -11.94 -10.15 4.07
C GLU A 560 -10.73 -10.91 4.65
N GLN A 561 -10.89 -11.51 5.83
CA GLN A 561 -9.88 -12.30 6.51
C GLN A 561 -10.55 -13.44 7.28
N ALA A 562 -10.06 -14.67 7.11
CA ALA A 562 -10.45 -15.81 7.93
C ALA A 562 -9.19 -16.61 8.28
N GLY A 563 -8.76 -16.52 9.53
CA GLY A 563 -7.64 -17.29 10.04
C GLY A 563 -7.87 -17.70 11.49
N PRO A 564 -6.98 -18.55 12.04
CA PRO A 564 -7.23 -19.20 13.32
C PRO A 564 -7.30 -18.23 14.50
N LEU A 565 -6.64 -17.08 14.44
CA LEU A 565 -6.60 -16.13 15.58
C LEU A 565 -7.52 -14.93 15.38
N ARG A 566 -7.82 -14.59 14.13
CA ARG A 566 -8.60 -13.41 13.79
C ARG A 566 -9.35 -13.60 12.48
N ALA A 567 -10.60 -13.16 12.47
CA ALA A 567 -11.41 -12.99 11.26
C ALA A 567 -11.87 -11.54 11.10
N CYS A 568 -12.16 -11.15 9.86
CA CYS A 568 -12.73 -9.86 9.49
C CYS A 568 -13.84 -10.07 8.46
N VAL A 569 -15.04 -9.60 8.78
CA VAL A 569 -16.17 -9.55 7.85
C VAL A 569 -16.45 -8.10 7.50
N ARG A 570 -16.41 -7.78 6.21
CA ARG A 570 -16.83 -6.50 5.66
C ARG A 570 -18.30 -6.58 5.28
N ILE A 571 -19.07 -5.57 5.68
CA ILE A 571 -20.48 -5.38 5.34
C ILE A 571 -20.62 -4.00 4.71
N ALA A 572 -21.34 -3.88 3.60
CA ALA A 572 -21.63 -2.60 2.97
C ALA A 572 -23.10 -2.51 2.55
N GLY A 573 -23.72 -1.35 2.75
CA GLY A 573 -25.13 -1.13 2.44
C GLY A 573 -25.49 0.35 2.42
N LYS A 574 -26.79 0.66 2.48
CA LYS A 574 -27.31 2.03 2.48
C LYS A 574 -28.29 2.26 3.62
N HIS A 575 -28.23 3.44 4.23
CA HIS A 575 -29.30 3.89 5.11
C HIS A 575 -30.51 4.23 4.23
N SER A 576 -31.59 3.46 4.36
CA SER A 576 -32.72 3.48 3.43
C SER A 576 -34.06 3.59 4.16
N ASN A 577 -35.08 4.07 3.45
CA ASN A 577 -36.48 4.01 3.84
C ASN A 577 -37.36 3.90 2.58
N LYS A 578 -38.68 4.06 2.74
CA LYS A 578 -39.66 4.02 1.64
C LYS A 578 -39.43 5.10 0.55
N ASP A 579 -38.77 6.21 0.89
CA ASP A 579 -38.56 7.37 0.00
C ASP A 579 -37.19 7.31 -0.72
N GLY A 580 -36.34 6.34 -0.38
CA GLY A 580 -35.04 6.10 -1.01
C GLY A 580 -33.92 5.82 -0.02
N SER A 581 -32.70 6.22 -0.38
CA SER A 581 -31.51 6.08 0.47
C SER A 581 -30.86 7.44 0.68
N MET A 582 -30.14 7.57 1.81
CA MET A 582 -29.43 8.79 2.16
C MET A 582 -27.91 8.61 2.01
N PHE A 583 -27.25 7.97 2.98
CA PHE A 583 -25.83 7.68 2.95
C PHE A 583 -25.57 6.18 2.84
N ARG A 584 -24.48 5.78 2.18
CA ARG A 584 -23.95 4.41 2.28
C ARG A 584 -23.15 4.21 3.56
N TYR A 585 -23.13 2.98 4.06
CA TYR A 585 -22.29 2.56 5.18
C TYR A 585 -21.35 1.43 4.79
N ILE A 586 -20.23 1.35 5.49
CA ILE A 586 -19.29 0.23 5.45
C ILE A 586 -18.97 -0.15 6.88
N VAL A 587 -19.17 -1.41 7.25
CA VAL A 587 -18.83 -1.96 8.56
C VAL A 587 -17.79 -3.05 8.40
N ARG A 588 -16.77 -3.08 9.26
CA ARG A 588 -15.89 -4.24 9.42
C ARG A 588 -15.99 -4.78 10.83
N VAL A 589 -16.37 -6.05 10.95
CA VAL A 589 -16.44 -6.76 12.23
C VAL A 589 -15.22 -7.66 12.35
N HIS A 590 -14.39 -7.40 13.35
CA HIS A 590 -13.22 -8.19 13.69
C HIS A 590 -13.50 -9.05 14.92
N ALA A 591 -13.30 -10.35 14.78
CA ALA A 591 -13.44 -11.35 15.84
C ALA A 591 -12.07 -11.97 16.16
N PHE A 592 -11.83 -12.28 17.44
CA PHE A 592 -10.54 -12.75 17.95
C PHE A 592 -10.70 -14.06 18.72
N ALA A 593 -9.80 -15.03 18.50
CA ALA A 593 -9.89 -16.35 19.11
C ALA A 593 -9.84 -16.30 20.65
N GLY A 594 -10.77 -17.00 21.30
CA GLY A 594 -10.89 -17.09 22.75
C GLY A 594 -11.39 -15.83 23.44
N ARG A 595 -11.88 -14.83 22.68
CA ARG A 595 -12.23 -13.50 23.21
C ARG A 595 -13.72 -13.19 23.19
N PRO A 596 -14.25 -12.62 24.28
CA PRO A 596 -15.66 -12.22 24.38
C PRO A 596 -15.89 -10.77 23.92
N TYR A 597 -15.13 -10.30 22.93
CA TYR A 597 -15.28 -8.94 22.42
C TYR A 597 -15.03 -8.87 20.91
N LEU A 598 -15.60 -7.84 20.30
CA LEU A 598 -15.52 -7.54 18.87
C LEU A 598 -15.01 -6.12 18.66
N LYS A 599 -14.17 -5.94 17.65
CA LYS A 599 -13.83 -4.61 17.12
C LYS A 599 -14.69 -4.36 15.88
N ILE A 600 -15.39 -3.23 15.84
CA ILE A 600 -16.30 -2.84 14.78
C ILE A 600 -15.85 -1.49 14.21
N ASN A 601 -15.41 -1.46 12.96
CA ASN A 601 -15.16 -0.21 12.26
C ASN A 601 -16.41 0.19 11.47
N TYR A 602 -17.15 1.20 11.93
CA TYR A 602 -18.30 1.76 11.24
C TYR A 602 -17.87 2.97 10.42
N THR A 603 -18.20 2.99 9.13
CA THR A 603 -17.99 4.14 8.24
C THR A 603 -19.31 4.58 7.65
N PHE A 604 -19.60 5.89 7.65
CA PHE A 604 -20.58 6.47 6.74
C PHE A 604 -19.86 7.20 5.59
N VAL A 605 -20.48 7.18 4.40
CA VAL A 605 -20.05 7.99 3.26
C VAL A 605 -21.25 8.74 2.72
N ASN A 606 -21.14 10.06 2.58
CA ASN A 606 -22.16 10.86 1.91
C ASN A 606 -22.11 10.61 0.40
N ASP A 607 -22.99 9.75 -0.10
CA ASP A 607 -23.23 9.48 -1.53
C ASP A 607 -24.60 10.02 -2.01
N ASN A 608 -25.19 10.99 -1.30
CA ASN A 608 -26.44 11.60 -1.71
C ASN A 608 -26.24 12.62 -2.85
N GLU A 609 -26.23 12.12 -4.08
CA GLU A 609 -26.00 12.93 -5.28
C GLU A 609 -27.04 14.06 -5.51
N ARG A 610 -28.17 14.03 -4.79
CA ARG A 610 -29.25 15.03 -4.93
C ARG A 610 -28.85 16.39 -4.36
N GLU A 611 -27.94 16.42 -3.40
CA GLU A 611 -27.53 17.63 -2.70
C GLU A 611 -26.01 17.75 -2.64
N LEU A 612 -25.49 18.96 -2.83
CA LEU A 612 -24.06 19.21 -2.62
C LEU A 612 -23.71 19.12 -1.13
N MET A 613 -24.57 19.66 -0.27
CA MET A 613 -24.41 19.73 1.18
C MET A 613 -25.61 19.04 1.84
N SER A 614 -25.47 17.78 2.20
CA SER A 614 -26.53 17.03 2.87
C SER A 614 -26.63 17.41 4.33
N LYS A 615 -27.86 17.63 4.79
CA LYS A 615 -28.17 17.92 6.20
C LYS A 615 -28.55 16.64 6.96
N VAL A 616 -28.03 16.48 8.17
CA VAL A 616 -28.34 15.36 9.07
C VAL A 616 -28.65 15.92 10.46
N ASP A 617 -29.75 15.48 11.08
CA ASP A 617 -30.10 15.81 12.47
C ASP A 617 -29.39 14.85 13.43
N SER A 618 -29.43 13.54 13.12
CA SER A 618 -28.69 12.55 13.88
C SER A 618 -28.22 11.32 13.07
N LEU A 619 -27.17 10.67 13.57
CA LEU A 619 -26.69 9.37 13.14
C LEU A 619 -26.30 8.54 14.37
N GLU A 620 -27.01 7.45 14.61
CA GLU A 620 -26.91 6.65 15.85
C GLU A 620 -26.65 5.17 15.55
N LEU A 621 -25.77 4.56 16.33
CA LEU A 621 -25.61 3.10 16.42
C LEU A 621 -26.34 2.63 17.68
N VAL A 622 -27.36 1.79 17.50
CA VAL A 622 -28.22 1.32 18.58
C VAL A 622 -28.02 -0.17 18.77
N PHE A 623 -27.67 -0.57 19.98
CA PHE A 623 -27.49 -1.96 20.39
C PHE A 623 -28.54 -2.30 21.44
N ALA A 624 -29.16 -3.47 21.34
CA ALA A 624 -30.16 -3.90 22.30
C ALA A 624 -29.69 -5.15 23.05
N ALA A 625 -29.66 -5.05 24.38
CA ALA A 625 -29.34 -6.14 25.28
C ALA A 625 -30.62 -6.94 25.65
N SER A 626 -30.45 -8.22 25.98
CA SER A 626 -31.51 -9.07 26.54
C SER A 626 -31.80 -8.72 28.02
N GLY A 627 -32.92 -9.20 28.57
CA GLY A 627 -33.19 -9.17 30.02
C GLY A 627 -33.54 -7.80 30.63
N ALA A 628 -34.43 -7.04 29.98
CA ALA A 628 -34.72 -5.64 30.27
C ALA A 628 -35.04 -5.31 31.75
N ASP A 629 -35.84 -6.14 32.43
CA ASP A 629 -36.42 -5.81 33.75
C ASP A 629 -35.40 -5.76 34.91
N ASN A 630 -34.20 -6.33 34.73
CA ASN A 630 -33.20 -6.48 35.79
C ASN A 630 -31.85 -5.82 35.47
N ASN A 631 -31.77 -5.04 34.39
CA ASN A 631 -30.53 -4.47 33.90
C ASN A 631 -30.07 -3.27 34.73
N LYS A 632 -28.76 -3.22 35.02
CA LYS A 632 -28.06 -2.03 35.53
C LYS A 632 -27.31 -1.37 34.39
N SER A 633 -27.34 -0.03 34.37
CA SER A 633 -26.56 0.74 33.41
C SER A 633 -25.34 1.39 34.06
N ILE A 634 -24.24 1.43 33.30
CA ILE A 634 -23.04 2.17 33.63
C ILE A 634 -22.76 3.12 32.48
N LEU A 635 -22.55 4.39 32.80
CA LEU A 635 -22.24 5.42 31.83
C LEU A 635 -21.02 6.17 32.35
N ASP A 636 -19.94 6.17 31.56
CA ASP A 636 -18.68 6.84 31.91
C ASP A 636 -18.13 6.42 33.30
N GLY A 637 -18.20 5.13 33.60
CA GLY A 637 -17.75 4.56 34.88
C GLY A 637 -18.67 4.82 36.08
N GLN A 638 -19.80 5.52 35.91
CA GLN A 638 -20.76 5.79 36.98
C GLN A 638 -21.98 4.88 36.86
N VAL A 639 -22.41 4.26 37.95
CA VAL A 639 -23.63 3.42 38.02
C VAL A 639 -24.87 4.31 38.14
N GLY A 640 -25.96 3.97 37.44
CA GLY A 640 -27.22 4.72 37.51
C GLY A 640 -28.29 4.24 36.53
N GLY A 641 -29.47 4.85 36.54
CA GLY A 641 -30.56 4.58 35.59
C GLY A 641 -30.38 5.27 34.24
N ASN A 642 -31.50 5.56 33.56
CA ASN A 642 -31.54 6.17 32.22
C ASN A 642 -30.76 7.50 32.19
N ARG A 643 -29.68 7.54 31.41
CA ARG A 643 -28.76 8.67 31.33
C ARG A 643 -28.20 8.82 29.93
N ARG A 644 -28.06 10.06 29.49
CA ARG A 644 -27.42 10.46 28.24
C ARG A 644 -26.21 11.33 28.53
N LEU A 645 -25.05 10.88 28.10
CA LEU A 645 -23.81 11.64 28.05
C LEU A 645 -23.71 12.30 26.68
N PHE A 646 -23.35 13.59 26.66
CA PHE A 646 -23.10 14.33 25.43
C PHE A 646 -21.76 15.06 25.54
N GLN A 647 -20.76 14.61 24.76
CA GLN A 647 -19.51 15.34 24.57
C GLN A 647 -19.79 16.50 23.61
N VAL A 648 -19.87 17.71 24.17
CA VAL A 648 -20.23 18.93 23.44
C VAL A 648 -19.07 19.38 22.57
N ASP A 649 -17.88 19.48 23.18
CA ASP A 649 -16.62 19.77 22.50
C ASP A 649 -15.43 19.17 23.27
N ASP A 650 -14.17 19.45 22.88
CA ASP A 650 -12.97 18.95 23.56
C ASP A 650 -12.76 19.47 25.00
N GLN A 651 -13.58 20.44 25.43
CA GLN A 651 -13.47 21.12 26.71
C GLN A 651 -14.64 20.86 27.65
N SER A 652 -15.73 20.26 27.16
CA SER A 652 -16.94 20.07 27.93
C SER A 652 -17.76 18.85 27.51
N TYR A 653 -18.29 18.14 28.50
CA TYR A 653 -19.37 17.18 28.33
C TYR A 653 -20.44 17.32 29.41
N GLU A 654 -21.63 16.88 29.05
CA GLU A 654 -22.83 16.96 29.87
C GLU A 654 -23.39 15.56 30.13
N ILE A 655 -24.00 15.35 31.29
CA ILE A 655 -24.87 14.20 31.59
C ILE A 655 -26.27 14.74 31.84
N ASN A 656 -27.25 14.29 31.06
CA ASN A 656 -28.64 14.75 31.11
C ASN A 656 -28.74 16.30 31.04
N ALA A 657 -28.01 16.89 30.09
CA ALA A 657 -27.90 18.34 29.87
C ALA A 657 -27.32 19.16 31.03
N LYS A 658 -26.66 18.51 32.00
CA LYS A 658 -25.91 19.16 33.08
C LYS A 658 -24.42 18.96 32.88
N SER A 659 -23.64 20.03 32.99
CA SER A 659 -22.18 19.97 32.90
C SER A 659 -21.61 18.94 33.89
N ALA A 660 -20.76 18.04 33.39
CA ALA A 660 -20.20 16.92 34.15
C ALA A 660 -18.67 16.92 34.18
N GLY A 661 -18.02 17.39 33.11
CA GLY A 661 -16.56 17.47 33.05
C GLY A 661 -16.06 17.94 31.69
N LYS A 662 -14.77 17.71 31.42
CA LYS A 662 -14.14 18.12 30.15
C LYS A 662 -14.12 17.03 29.09
N ARG A 663 -13.66 15.83 29.42
CA ARG A 663 -13.44 14.72 28.47
C ARG A 663 -13.96 13.42 29.07
N ALA A 664 -15.00 12.85 28.45
CA ALA A 664 -15.57 11.57 28.86
C ALA A 664 -14.67 10.40 28.46
N ALA A 665 -14.74 9.28 29.20
CA ALA A 665 -14.00 8.06 28.92
C ALA A 665 -14.52 7.30 27.67
N GLY A 666 -15.74 7.61 27.21
CA GLY A 666 -16.20 7.17 25.89
C GLY A 666 -16.77 5.75 25.82
N TRP A 667 -17.30 5.22 26.93
CA TRP A 667 -17.99 3.92 26.95
C TRP A 667 -19.25 3.90 27.84
N VAL A 668 -20.13 2.94 27.53
CA VAL A 668 -21.41 2.69 28.21
C VAL A 668 -21.66 1.18 28.28
N ALA A 669 -22.34 0.71 29.33
CA ALA A 669 -22.68 -0.69 29.51
C ALA A 669 -24.08 -0.88 30.10
N ILE A 670 -24.70 -2.00 29.73
CA ILE A 670 -25.95 -2.49 30.30
C ILE A 670 -25.76 -3.99 30.58
N GLY A 671 -26.17 -4.45 31.75
CA GLY A 671 -26.15 -5.88 32.09
C GLY A 671 -26.74 -6.18 33.45
N ASN A 672 -26.87 -7.47 33.76
CA ASN A 672 -27.38 -7.99 35.03
C ASN A 672 -26.60 -9.25 35.44
N GLN A 673 -27.05 -10.00 36.45
CA GLN A 673 -26.37 -11.22 36.90
C GLN A 673 -26.16 -12.30 35.82
N GLN A 674 -26.97 -12.30 34.76
CA GLN A 674 -26.88 -13.21 33.63
C GLN A 674 -25.84 -12.76 32.58
N GLY A 675 -25.35 -11.52 32.67
CA GLY A 675 -24.42 -10.93 31.72
C GLY A 675 -24.93 -9.64 31.07
N GLY A 676 -24.18 -9.13 30.10
CA GLY A 676 -24.53 -7.91 29.40
C GLY A 676 -23.55 -7.50 28.30
N VAL A 677 -23.75 -6.27 27.83
CA VAL A 677 -23.00 -5.67 26.72
C VAL A 677 -22.43 -4.32 27.16
N ALA A 678 -21.17 -4.09 26.86
CA ALA A 678 -20.54 -2.77 26.92
C ALA A 678 -20.13 -2.33 25.52
N ILE A 679 -20.33 -1.06 25.21
CA ILE A 679 -19.95 -0.43 23.95
C ILE A 679 -19.07 0.79 24.27
N GLY A 680 -17.93 0.90 23.60
CA GLY A 680 -17.08 2.08 23.67
C GLY A 680 -16.55 2.48 22.32
N VAL A 681 -16.21 3.76 22.17
CA VAL A 681 -15.68 4.32 20.93
C VAL A 681 -14.27 4.79 21.21
N ARG A 682 -13.30 4.26 20.44
CA ARG A 682 -11.92 4.73 20.52
C ARG A 682 -11.83 6.18 20.07
N GLU A 683 -11.07 6.99 20.81
CA GLU A 683 -10.92 8.43 20.55
C GLU A 683 -12.28 9.18 20.55
N PHE A 684 -13.15 8.85 21.52
CA PHE A 684 -14.50 9.40 21.64
C PHE A 684 -14.54 10.92 21.71
N TRP A 685 -13.89 11.52 22.71
CA TRP A 685 -13.99 12.97 22.94
C TRP A 685 -13.23 13.78 21.88
N GLN A 686 -12.18 13.20 21.31
CA GLN A 686 -11.40 13.81 20.23
C GLN A 686 -12.24 14.03 18.98
N ASN A 687 -13.25 13.19 18.76
CA ASN A 687 -14.15 13.21 17.60
C ASN A 687 -15.51 13.86 17.89
N TRP A 688 -15.57 14.79 18.86
CA TRP A 688 -16.80 15.49 19.23
C TRP A 688 -17.49 16.18 18.04
N PRO A 689 -18.80 16.42 18.08
CA PRO A 689 -19.74 15.98 19.12
C PRO A 689 -19.99 14.47 19.07
N LYS A 690 -20.19 13.86 20.25
CA LYS A 690 -20.55 12.44 20.42
C LYS A 690 -21.48 12.25 21.61
N SER A 691 -22.34 11.24 21.57
CA SER A 691 -23.15 10.87 22.74
C SER A 691 -23.09 9.39 23.05
N LEU A 692 -23.33 9.06 24.31
CA LEU A 692 -23.57 7.72 24.79
C LEU A 692 -24.83 7.75 25.65
N GLU A 693 -25.71 6.78 25.47
CA GLU A 693 -26.93 6.70 26.24
C GLU A 693 -27.22 5.26 26.60
N ALA A 694 -27.69 5.07 27.82
CA ALA A 694 -28.29 3.84 28.28
C ALA A 694 -29.74 4.14 28.66
N HIS A 695 -30.67 3.48 28.00
CA HIS A 695 -32.11 3.62 28.24
C HIS A 695 -32.77 2.24 28.16
N ASP A 696 -33.40 1.80 29.25
CA ASP A 696 -34.01 0.47 29.38
C ASP A 696 -33.01 -0.66 29.05
N ASN A 697 -33.15 -1.31 27.89
CA ASN A 697 -32.25 -2.34 27.39
C ASN A 697 -31.43 -1.88 26.16
N LEU A 698 -31.48 -0.60 25.81
CA LEU A 698 -30.79 -0.03 24.66
C LEU A 698 -29.53 0.74 25.07
N LEU A 699 -28.45 0.48 24.33
CA LEU A 699 -27.24 1.30 24.31
C LEU A 699 -27.23 2.08 23.00
N ARG A 700 -27.21 3.42 23.08
CA ARG A 700 -27.11 4.28 21.89
C ARG A 700 -25.77 4.98 21.86
N VAL A 701 -25.09 4.88 20.72
CA VAL A 701 -23.88 5.65 20.41
C VAL A 701 -24.25 6.67 19.33
N GLY A 702 -24.33 7.94 19.73
CA GLY A 702 -24.52 9.03 18.79
C GLY A 702 -23.20 9.32 18.09
N ILE A 703 -23.08 8.91 16.82
CA ILE A 703 -21.96 9.26 15.94
C ILE A 703 -22.09 10.72 15.50
N CYS A 704 -23.30 11.11 15.14
CA CYS A 704 -23.74 12.49 14.98
C CYS A 704 -24.94 12.67 15.92
N PRO A 705 -24.74 12.92 17.22
CA PRO A 705 -25.84 13.05 18.18
C PRO A 705 -26.68 14.30 17.92
N LYS A 706 -28.00 14.21 18.13
CA LYS A 706 -28.87 15.39 18.07
C LYS A 706 -28.46 16.45 19.11
N PHE A 707 -28.54 17.72 18.72
CA PHE A 707 -28.34 18.89 19.56
C PHE A 707 -29.34 20.01 19.23
N GLU A 708 -29.51 20.96 20.15
CA GLU A 708 -30.46 22.07 19.97
C GLU A 708 -29.90 23.14 19.02
N LYS A 709 -30.78 23.68 18.16
CA LYS A 709 -30.47 24.85 17.32
C LYS A 709 -29.94 26.01 18.16
N GLY A 710 -28.92 26.71 17.68
CA GLY A 710 -28.25 27.79 18.41
C GLY A 710 -27.03 27.33 19.22
N ARG A 711 -26.85 26.03 19.49
CA ARG A 711 -25.75 25.56 20.37
C ARG A 711 -24.36 25.95 19.88
N TYR A 712 -24.12 25.86 18.56
CA TYR A 712 -22.84 26.17 17.94
C TYR A 712 -22.87 27.45 17.09
N ASP A 713 -24.00 28.15 17.05
CA ASP A 713 -24.22 29.33 16.21
C ASP A 713 -23.73 30.62 16.89
N GLY A 714 -23.42 31.65 16.08
CA GLY A 714 -23.10 32.99 16.57
C GLY A 714 -21.72 33.13 17.22
N LYS A 715 -20.83 32.14 17.00
CA LYS A 715 -19.43 32.20 17.44
C LYS A 715 -18.65 33.19 16.59
N PRO A 716 -17.51 33.73 17.06
CA PRO A 716 -16.61 34.50 16.22
C PRO A 716 -16.27 33.73 14.95
N ILE A 717 -16.37 34.37 13.77
CA ILE A 717 -16.30 33.67 12.48
C ILE A 717 -15.04 32.82 12.29
N LYS A 718 -13.89 33.23 12.85
CA LYS A 718 -12.66 32.44 12.82
C LYS A 718 -12.75 31.14 13.61
N GLU A 719 -13.42 31.17 14.76
CA GLU A 719 -13.66 29.97 15.57
C GLU A 719 -14.71 29.08 14.91
N GLU A 720 -15.81 29.66 14.42
CA GLU A 720 -16.87 28.95 13.71
C GLU A 720 -16.33 28.24 12.45
N ALA A 721 -15.62 28.96 11.59
CA ALA A 721 -15.07 28.42 10.33
C ALA A 721 -14.04 27.30 10.55
N LYS A 722 -13.44 27.23 11.73
CA LYS A 722 -12.47 26.21 12.12
C LYS A 722 -13.12 25.00 12.79
N LEU A 723 -13.96 25.22 13.81
CA LEU A 723 -14.47 24.16 14.69
C LEU A 723 -15.90 23.74 14.38
N TYR A 724 -16.77 24.69 14.03
CA TYR A 724 -18.23 24.51 14.06
C TYR A 724 -18.92 24.61 12.69
N TYR A 725 -18.16 24.81 11.61
CA TYR A 725 -18.67 25.06 10.25
C TYR A 725 -19.68 24.02 9.73
N TYR A 726 -19.57 22.77 10.19
CA TYR A 726 -20.45 21.67 9.82
C TYR A 726 -21.60 21.43 10.82
N LEU A 727 -21.79 22.28 11.84
CA LEU A 727 -22.76 22.10 12.94
C LEU A 727 -23.81 23.23 13.05
N ARG A 728 -23.91 24.08 12.03
CA ARG A 728 -24.74 25.29 12.05
C ARG A 728 -26.23 24.98 11.96
N ASP A 729 -27.03 25.87 12.53
CA ASP A 729 -28.50 25.85 12.51
C ASP A 729 -29.15 24.66 13.24
N GLY A 730 -28.40 23.95 14.09
CA GLY A 730 -28.90 22.74 14.76
C GLY A 730 -28.66 21.44 13.99
N ASP A 731 -28.02 21.51 12.81
CA ASP A 731 -27.87 20.38 11.91
C ASP A 731 -26.39 20.11 11.56
N TYR A 732 -26.08 18.85 11.29
CA TYR A 732 -24.84 18.47 10.62
C TYR A 732 -24.92 18.79 9.13
N SER A 733 -23.85 19.33 8.54
CA SER A 733 -23.77 19.65 7.12
C SER A 733 -22.56 18.97 6.48
N PHE A 734 -22.79 17.95 5.65
CA PHE A 734 -21.74 17.19 4.98
C PHE A 734 -21.74 17.41 3.49
N LYS A 735 -20.57 17.73 2.92
CA LYS A 735 -20.41 17.79 1.46
C LYS A 735 -20.50 16.39 0.84
N ILE A 736 -20.99 16.31 -0.40
CA ILE A 736 -20.94 15.07 -1.19
C ILE A 736 -19.51 14.49 -1.18
N GLY A 737 -19.40 13.18 -0.98
CA GLY A 737 -18.14 12.46 -0.94
C GLY A 737 -17.38 12.52 0.37
N VAL A 738 -17.84 13.27 1.39
CA VAL A 738 -17.25 13.19 2.75
C VAL A 738 -17.51 11.81 3.35
N SER A 739 -16.50 11.24 4.00
CA SER A 739 -16.58 9.99 4.75
C SER A 739 -16.06 10.18 6.17
N ARG A 740 -16.47 9.30 7.09
CA ARG A 740 -15.81 9.18 8.40
C ARG A 740 -15.95 7.78 8.98
N THR A 741 -14.86 7.26 9.52
CA THR A 741 -14.76 5.96 10.18
C THR A 741 -14.65 6.12 11.70
N HIS A 742 -15.39 5.30 12.44
CA HIS A 742 -15.38 5.20 13.90
C HIS A 742 -15.01 3.77 14.30
N GLU A 743 -14.04 3.64 15.21
CA GLU A 743 -13.64 2.35 15.78
C GLU A 743 -14.42 2.13 17.09
N VAL A 744 -15.37 1.21 17.03
CA VAL A 744 -16.27 0.83 18.14
C VAL A 744 -15.85 -0.54 18.67
N TRP A 745 -15.89 -0.72 19.99
CA TRP A 745 -15.55 -1.98 20.65
C TRP A 745 -16.73 -2.45 21.49
N ALA A 746 -17.21 -3.65 21.16
CA ALA A 746 -18.27 -4.33 21.89
C ALA A 746 -17.66 -5.40 22.79
N HIS A 747 -17.86 -5.29 24.11
CA HIS A 747 -17.39 -6.26 25.09
C HIS A 747 -18.60 -6.94 25.74
N LEU A 748 -18.69 -8.25 25.54
CA LEU A 748 -19.73 -9.11 26.10
C LEU A 748 -19.18 -9.72 27.39
N PHE A 749 -19.96 -9.72 28.46
CA PHE A 749 -19.51 -10.20 29.76
C PHE A 749 -20.58 -11.04 30.44
N SER A 750 -20.15 -11.98 31.28
CA SER A 750 -21.00 -12.72 32.20
C SER A 750 -21.07 -12.01 33.55
N GLY A 751 -22.18 -12.16 34.26
CA GLY A 751 -22.39 -11.48 35.54
C GLY A 751 -22.62 -9.96 35.40
N GLU A 752 -22.66 -9.31 36.56
CA GLU A 752 -22.90 -7.87 36.65
C GLU A 752 -21.73 -7.05 36.08
N PRO A 753 -22.00 -5.90 35.42
CA PRO A 753 -20.96 -5.07 34.83
C PRO A 753 -20.01 -4.49 35.90
N SER A 754 -18.69 -4.70 35.71
CA SER A 754 -17.64 -4.17 36.58
C SER A 754 -17.04 -2.88 36.01
N VAL A 755 -17.22 -1.76 36.74
CA VAL A 755 -16.63 -0.46 36.38
C VAL A 755 -15.12 -0.54 36.18
N GLU A 756 -14.41 -1.19 37.10
CA GLU A 756 -12.95 -1.30 37.09
C GLU A 756 -12.45 -2.09 35.87
N THR A 757 -13.10 -3.23 35.58
CA THR A 757 -12.76 -4.10 34.45
C THR A 757 -13.01 -3.38 33.12
N LEU A 758 -14.16 -2.75 32.96
CA LEU A 758 -14.52 -2.04 31.74
C LEU A 758 -13.68 -0.78 31.52
N ASN A 759 -13.39 -0.01 32.58
CA ASN A 759 -12.45 1.12 32.49
C ASN A 759 -11.06 0.67 32.04
N SER A 760 -10.55 -0.44 32.60
CA SER A 760 -9.25 -0.99 32.20
C SER A 760 -9.26 -1.44 30.73
N PHE A 761 -10.35 -2.11 30.29
CA PHE A 761 -10.53 -2.55 28.92
C PHE A 761 -10.56 -1.38 27.92
N TYR A 762 -11.39 -0.36 28.16
CA TYR A 762 -11.52 0.77 27.21
C TYR A 762 -10.30 1.70 27.23
N ARG A 763 -9.58 1.81 28.35
CA ARG A 763 -8.24 2.42 28.36
C ARG A 763 -7.27 1.65 27.46
N ALA A 764 -7.29 0.32 27.49
CA ALA A 764 -6.44 -0.51 26.64
C ALA A 764 -6.79 -0.39 25.14
N VAL A 765 -8.07 -0.17 24.81
CA VAL A 765 -8.57 0.06 23.45
C VAL A 765 -8.00 1.33 22.83
N ASP A 766 -7.87 2.42 23.60
CA ASP A 766 -7.42 3.71 23.05
C ASP A 766 -6.02 3.67 22.46
N LEU A 767 -5.12 2.89 23.08
CA LEU A 767 -3.73 2.72 22.63
C LEU A 767 -3.44 1.23 22.29
N PRO A 768 -3.55 0.83 21.02
CA PRO A 768 -3.21 -0.53 20.58
C PRO A 768 -1.74 -0.89 20.83
N LEU A 769 -1.50 -2.18 21.10
CA LEU A 769 -0.16 -2.76 21.20
C LEU A 769 0.49 -2.86 19.82
N LEU A 770 1.81 -2.61 19.77
CA LEU A 770 2.59 -2.61 18.54
C LEU A 770 3.79 -3.56 18.67
N ALA A 771 4.01 -4.39 17.66
CA ALA A 771 5.25 -5.13 17.50
C ALA A 771 6.33 -4.22 16.92
N GLN A 772 7.36 -3.91 17.71
CA GLN A 772 8.37 -2.92 17.38
C GLN A 772 9.75 -3.56 17.25
N PRO A 773 10.22 -3.82 16.02
CA PRO A 773 11.63 -4.14 15.76
C PRO A 773 12.53 -2.96 16.11
N SER A 774 13.83 -3.21 16.27
CA SER A 774 14.78 -2.11 16.48
C SER A 774 14.86 -1.21 15.24
N PRO A 775 15.01 0.13 15.42
CA PRO A 775 15.20 1.03 14.28
C PRO A 775 16.38 0.66 13.37
N ASP A 776 17.46 0.12 13.94
CA ASP A 776 18.59 -0.41 13.17
C ASP A 776 18.18 -1.54 12.22
N TYR A 777 17.40 -2.50 12.72
CA TYR A 777 16.91 -3.60 11.89
C TYR A 777 16.03 -3.06 10.77
N VAL A 778 15.04 -2.23 11.11
CA VAL A 778 14.10 -1.65 10.13
C VAL A 778 14.85 -0.91 9.04
N SER A 779 15.78 -0.02 9.40
CA SER A 779 16.61 0.73 8.44
C SER A 779 17.38 -0.20 7.50
N GLN A 780 17.98 -1.28 8.01
CA GLN A 780 18.74 -2.25 7.20
C GLN A 780 17.86 -3.05 6.23
N THR A 781 16.57 -3.23 6.50
CA THR A 781 15.66 -3.88 5.54
C THR A 781 15.43 -3.05 4.29
N GLN A 782 15.54 -1.71 4.41
CA GLN A 782 15.14 -0.72 3.40
C GLN A 782 13.68 -0.85 2.95
N ALA A 783 12.84 -1.58 3.70
CA ALA A 783 11.45 -1.85 3.33
C ALA A 783 10.55 -0.61 3.39
N ALA A 784 10.97 0.50 3.99
CA ALA A 784 10.30 1.80 3.95
C ALA A 784 11.17 2.89 3.26
N GLY A 785 12.16 2.47 2.46
CA GLY A 785 13.14 3.35 1.85
C GLY A 785 14.46 3.40 2.61
N ASP A 786 15.41 4.18 2.10
CA ASP A 786 16.79 4.18 2.55
C ASP A 786 17.08 5.31 3.55
N PHE A 787 16.58 5.17 4.78
CA PHE A 787 16.82 6.12 5.87
C PHE A 787 17.77 5.56 6.93
N GLN A 788 18.39 6.45 7.73
CA GLN A 788 19.23 6.06 8.87
C GLN A 788 18.45 6.08 10.19
N PRO A 789 18.70 5.17 11.15
CA PRO A 789 18.07 5.23 12.46
C PRO A 789 18.50 6.49 13.24
N ALA A 790 17.65 6.96 14.15
CA ALA A 790 17.91 8.16 14.94
C ALA A 790 19.06 7.96 15.94
N LYS A 791 19.73 9.05 16.33
CA LYS A 791 20.77 9.10 17.40
C LYS A 791 22.00 8.19 17.20
N LYS A 792 22.17 7.56 16.04
CA LYS A 792 23.31 6.69 15.72
C LYS A 792 24.61 7.43 15.38
N SER A 793 24.52 8.70 14.97
CA SER A 793 25.67 9.56 14.70
C SER A 793 25.39 11.00 15.11
N ALA A 794 26.42 11.72 15.55
CA ALA A 794 26.36 13.15 15.80
C ALA A 794 25.87 13.95 14.57
N ALA A 795 26.16 13.46 13.35
CA ALA A 795 25.84 14.13 12.09
C ALA A 795 24.33 14.38 11.88
N TYR A 796 23.45 13.51 12.39
CA TYR A 796 22.00 13.68 12.30
C TYR A 796 21.29 13.69 13.67
N ALA A 797 22.02 13.54 14.78
CA ALA A 797 21.46 13.74 16.12
C ALA A 797 20.90 15.16 16.33
N ARG A 798 21.53 16.18 15.73
CA ARG A 798 21.02 17.57 15.75
C ARG A 798 19.69 17.70 15.01
N TYR A 799 19.54 17.02 13.88
CA TYR A 799 18.27 16.94 13.17
C TYR A 799 17.20 16.23 14.00
N ASP A 800 17.55 15.11 14.64
CA ASP A 800 16.61 14.38 15.49
C ASP A 800 16.12 15.25 16.67
N ALA A 801 17.01 16.05 17.27
CA ALA A 801 16.66 17.01 18.31
C ALA A 801 15.74 18.13 17.79
N TRP A 802 16.02 18.67 16.59
CA TRP A 802 15.17 19.67 15.97
C TRP A 802 13.77 19.14 15.66
N LEU A 803 13.69 17.94 15.06
CA LEU A 803 12.43 17.30 14.75
C LEU A 803 11.64 16.96 16.03
N ASP A 804 12.28 16.45 17.08
CA ASP A 804 11.59 16.19 18.35
C ASP A 804 11.07 17.48 18.99
N ALA A 805 11.85 18.57 18.99
CA ALA A 805 11.37 19.86 19.49
C ALA A 805 10.17 20.38 18.68
N THR A 806 10.23 20.28 17.36
CA THR A 806 9.12 20.64 16.47
C THR A 806 7.90 19.73 16.70
N PHE A 807 8.13 18.45 16.96
CA PHE A 807 7.05 17.51 17.26
C PHE A 807 6.41 17.78 18.63
N GLN A 808 7.16 18.22 19.64
CA GLN A 808 6.56 18.66 20.91
C GLN A 808 5.64 19.87 20.71
N LEU A 809 6.05 20.83 19.87
CA LEU A 809 5.18 21.95 19.49
C LEU A 809 3.93 21.45 18.75
N HIS A 810 4.04 20.43 17.89
CA HIS A 810 2.90 19.81 17.21
C HIS A 810 1.90 19.22 18.19
N LEU A 811 2.40 18.49 19.19
CA LEU A 811 1.55 17.91 20.22
C LEU A 811 0.91 18.98 21.11
N ALA A 812 1.62 20.08 21.39
CA ALA A 812 1.06 21.21 22.12
C ALA A 812 -0.03 21.92 21.31
N ASP A 813 0.11 22.02 19.99
CA ASP A 813 -0.86 22.67 19.10
C ASP A 813 -2.19 21.90 19.03
N LEU A 814 -2.20 20.57 19.23
CA LEU A 814 -3.45 19.82 19.38
C LEU A 814 -4.37 20.44 20.44
N GLU A 815 -3.78 20.84 21.57
CA GLU A 815 -4.47 21.44 22.71
C GLU A 815 -4.68 22.95 22.51
N ASN A 816 -3.61 23.69 22.17
CA ASN A 816 -3.64 25.15 22.05
C ASN A 816 -4.49 25.63 20.87
N VAL A 817 -4.43 24.90 19.76
CA VAL A 817 -5.17 25.17 18.53
C VAL A 817 -6.43 24.31 18.47
N ARG A 818 -6.73 23.46 19.45
CA ARG A 818 -7.97 22.66 19.48
C ARG A 818 -8.19 21.89 18.18
N GLU A 819 -7.24 21.04 17.80
CA GLU A 819 -7.29 20.25 16.55
C GLU A 819 -8.17 18.99 16.72
N TYR A 820 -9.35 19.19 17.30
CA TYR A 820 -10.34 18.16 17.62
C TYR A 820 -11.65 18.43 16.89
N GLY A 821 -12.49 17.41 16.81
CA GLY A 821 -13.80 17.45 16.17
C GLY A 821 -13.98 16.36 15.13
N LEU A 822 -15.23 16.03 14.82
CA LEU A 822 -15.63 14.93 13.95
C LEU A 822 -14.93 14.95 12.58
N LEU A 823 -14.85 16.13 11.96
CA LEU A 823 -14.23 16.30 10.64
C LEU A 823 -12.79 16.84 10.73
N ASN A 824 -12.30 17.17 11.93
CA ASN A 824 -11.05 17.91 12.12
C ASN A 824 -9.93 17.03 12.70
N PHE A 825 -10.27 16.14 13.64
CA PHE A 825 -9.29 15.38 14.40
C PHE A 825 -8.44 14.48 13.49
N GLY A 826 -7.12 14.67 13.59
CA GLY A 826 -6.09 13.98 12.83
C GLY A 826 -5.30 14.89 11.90
N ASP A 827 -5.89 16.00 11.44
CA ASP A 827 -5.20 17.04 10.66
C ASP A 827 -4.54 18.10 11.54
N TRP A 828 -4.01 19.16 10.92
CA TRP A 828 -3.44 20.34 11.57
C TRP A 828 -4.02 21.64 10.98
N TYR A 829 -4.13 22.69 11.81
CA TYR A 829 -4.73 23.96 11.41
C TYR A 829 -3.71 25.08 11.22
N ASN A 830 -3.83 25.78 10.09
CA ASN A 830 -3.03 26.93 9.76
C ASN A 830 -3.62 28.25 10.24
N ILE A 831 -3.12 28.75 11.38
CA ILE A 831 -3.52 30.03 11.98
C ILE A 831 -3.21 31.24 11.08
N LYS A 832 -2.11 31.22 10.30
CA LYS A 832 -1.73 32.33 9.42
C LYS A 832 -2.66 32.47 8.21
N TRP A 833 -3.22 31.37 7.73
CA TRP A 833 -4.10 31.34 6.57
C TRP A 833 -5.57 31.17 6.95
N ASP A 834 -5.86 30.94 8.23
CA ASP A 834 -7.16 30.51 8.72
C ASP A 834 -7.70 29.31 7.91
N SER A 835 -6.92 28.21 7.83
CA SER A 835 -7.24 27.05 6.98
C SER A 835 -6.79 25.73 7.57
N TRP A 836 -7.53 24.66 7.32
CA TRP A 836 -7.02 23.30 7.54
C TRP A 836 -5.95 22.95 6.52
N GLY A 837 -4.97 22.16 6.96
CA GLY A 837 -3.79 21.79 6.18
C GLY A 837 -4.04 20.67 5.17
N ASN A 838 -5.08 19.85 5.39
CA ASN A 838 -5.38 18.64 4.64
C ASN A 838 -4.13 17.78 4.44
N LEU A 839 -3.30 17.72 5.49
CA LEU A 839 -2.01 17.02 5.51
C LEU A 839 -1.12 17.30 4.30
N GLU A 840 -1.13 18.53 3.78
CA GLU A 840 -0.23 18.96 2.70
C GLU A 840 1.21 18.55 3.06
N TYR A 841 1.91 17.96 2.07
CA TYR A 841 3.23 17.32 2.21
C TYR A 841 3.27 15.98 2.97
N ASP A 842 2.14 15.27 3.06
CA ASP A 842 2.00 13.92 3.64
C ASP A 842 2.62 13.79 5.05
N THR A 843 2.07 14.60 5.97
CA THR A 843 2.45 14.58 7.38
C THR A 843 2.36 13.17 8.00
N ALA A 844 1.42 12.33 7.54
CA ALA A 844 1.30 10.95 7.98
C ALA A 844 2.58 10.14 7.69
N ARG A 845 3.13 10.26 6.47
CA ARG A 845 4.40 9.61 6.11
C ARG A 845 5.57 10.15 6.89
N CYS A 846 5.66 11.47 7.09
CA CYS A 846 6.72 12.08 7.89
C CYS A 846 6.81 11.42 9.28
N PHE A 847 5.69 11.32 9.99
CA PHE A 847 5.65 10.68 11.30
C PHE A 847 5.81 9.16 11.24
N ALA A 848 5.30 8.47 10.23
CA ALA A 848 5.51 7.03 10.07
C ALA A 848 7.00 6.69 9.90
N ILE A 849 7.73 7.41 9.05
CA ILE A 849 9.18 7.25 8.90
C ILE A 849 9.88 7.57 10.22
N GLN A 850 9.43 8.59 10.95
CA GLN A 850 10.08 8.95 12.20
C GLN A 850 9.83 7.95 13.33
N TYR A 851 8.66 7.30 13.37
CA TYR A 851 8.43 6.13 14.21
C TYR A 851 9.43 5.01 13.89
N LEU A 852 9.63 4.70 12.60
CA LEU A 852 10.56 3.65 12.18
C LEU A 852 12.03 3.98 12.49
N ARG A 853 12.40 5.27 12.49
CA ARG A 853 13.75 5.74 12.83
C ARG A 853 14.04 5.77 14.32
N THR A 854 13.04 6.05 15.15
CA THR A 854 13.23 6.34 16.58
C THR A 854 12.73 5.20 17.48
N GLY A 855 11.71 4.47 17.03
CA GLY A 855 10.92 3.60 17.87
C GLY A 855 10.00 4.34 18.87
N ASP A 856 9.84 5.66 18.74
CA ASP A 856 8.98 6.42 19.64
C ASP A 856 7.51 6.36 19.17
N ARG A 857 6.69 5.68 19.98
CA ARG A 857 5.26 5.43 19.71
C ARG A 857 4.45 6.70 19.47
N ARG A 858 4.86 7.85 20.02
CA ARG A 858 4.12 9.11 19.84
C ARG A 858 4.03 9.51 18.36
N TYR A 859 5.09 9.24 17.58
CA TYR A 859 5.06 9.45 16.13
C TYR A 859 4.09 8.49 15.43
N PHE A 860 4.02 7.22 15.85
CA PHE A 860 3.05 6.28 15.29
C PHE A 860 1.60 6.73 15.54
N ASP A 861 1.29 7.17 16.75
CA ASP A 861 -0.07 7.63 17.09
C ASP A 861 -0.49 8.79 16.20
N ARG A 862 0.38 9.80 16.03
CA ARG A 862 0.11 10.92 15.13
C ARG A 862 0.04 10.51 13.66
N ALA A 863 0.93 9.62 13.20
CA ALA A 863 0.87 9.08 11.85
C ALA A 863 -0.46 8.36 11.57
N SER A 864 -0.93 7.55 12.52
CA SER A 864 -2.18 6.80 12.45
C SER A 864 -3.41 7.70 12.47
N GLN A 865 -3.42 8.74 13.31
CA GLN A 865 -4.49 9.73 13.37
C GLN A 865 -4.56 10.55 12.07
N ALA A 866 -3.41 11.01 11.57
CA ALA A 866 -3.31 11.71 10.29
C ALA A 866 -3.78 10.84 9.13
N ALA A 867 -3.28 9.60 8.99
CA ALA A 867 -3.68 8.70 7.91
C ALA A 867 -5.20 8.43 7.90
N ARG A 868 -5.81 8.21 9.09
CA ARG A 868 -7.26 7.99 9.23
C ARG A 868 -8.09 9.22 8.89
N HIS A 869 -7.62 10.43 9.23
CA HIS A 869 -8.25 11.66 8.78
C HIS A 869 -8.19 11.78 7.26
N TYR A 870 -7.00 11.61 6.70
CA TYR A 870 -6.75 11.80 5.26
C TYR A 870 -7.65 10.94 4.39
N LEU A 871 -7.72 9.63 4.72
CA LEU A 871 -8.46 8.66 3.93
C LEU A 871 -9.99 8.78 4.06
N ASP A 872 -10.48 9.59 4.98
CA ASP A 872 -11.92 9.76 5.24
C ASP A 872 -12.43 11.14 4.81
N VAL A 873 -11.76 12.21 5.23
CA VAL A 873 -12.26 13.58 5.09
C VAL A 873 -11.71 14.26 3.84
N ASP A 874 -10.40 14.12 3.61
CA ASP A 874 -9.70 14.87 2.55
C ASP A 874 -9.76 14.16 1.20
N VAL A 875 -9.97 12.84 1.17
CA VAL A 875 -10.21 12.09 -0.07
C VAL A 875 -11.68 12.17 -0.46
N VAL A 876 -11.93 12.34 -1.76
CA VAL A 876 -13.27 12.43 -2.32
C VAL A 876 -13.79 11.02 -2.55
N HIS A 877 -14.87 10.64 -1.87
CA HIS A 877 -15.44 9.30 -2.00
C HIS A 877 -16.64 9.20 -2.95
N GLU A 878 -17.24 10.34 -3.32
CA GLU A 878 -18.35 10.45 -4.25
C GLU A 878 -18.43 11.87 -4.85
N ILE A 879 -19.11 12.01 -5.98
CA ILE A 879 -19.33 13.28 -6.69
C ILE A 879 -20.80 13.47 -7.06
N SER A 880 -21.18 14.69 -7.46
CA SER A 880 -22.49 14.99 -8.04
C SER A 880 -22.39 16.02 -9.17
N ASP A 881 -23.41 16.10 -10.02
CA ASP A 881 -23.49 17.13 -11.08
C ASP A 881 -23.40 18.55 -10.50
N GLY A 882 -23.89 18.75 -9.28
CA GLY A 882 -23.77 20.02 -8.56
C GLY A 882 -22.31 20.38 -8.29
N LEU A 883 -21.47 19.39 -7.94
CA LEU A 883 -20.06 19.62 -7.69
C LEU A 883 -19.30 20.01 -8.98
N HIS A 884 -19.65 19.48 -10.15
CA HIS A 884 -18.95 19.78 -11.40
C HIS A 884 -19.20 21.20 -11.94
N LYS A 885 -20.18 21.92 -11.39
CA LYS A 885 -20.47 23.31 -11.77
C LYS A 885 -19.48 24.32 -11.21
N PHE A 886 -18.64 23.93 -10.24
CA PHE A 886 -17.63 24.83 -9.68
C PHE A 886 -16.34 24.86 -10.54
N PRO A 887 -15.70 26.02 -10.70
CA PRO A 887 -14.44 26.08 -11.43
C PRO A 887 -13.35 25.35 -10.65
N GLY A 888 -12.59 24.50 -11.34
CA GLY A 888 -11.57 23.65 -10.73
C GLY A 888 -12.07 22.27 -10.29
N SER A 889 -13.38 22.01 -10.23
CA SER A 889 -13.95 20.70 -9.88
C SER A 889 -14.62 19.98 -11.05
N ALA A 890 -14.67 20.57 -12.24
CA ALA A 890 -15.34 19.99 -13.42
C ALA A 890 -14.81 18.60 -13.86
N LYS A 891 -13.59 18.23 -13.44
CA LYS A 891 -12.96 16.94 -13.74
C LYS A 891 -12.83 16.04 -12.51
N MET A 892 -13.45 16.45 -11.41
CA MET A 892 -13.32 15.79 -10.12
C MET A 892 -13.96 14.40 -10.17
N ARG A 893 -13.26 13.41 -9.61
CA ARG A 893 -13.68 12.01 -9.54
C ARG A 893 -13.40 11.47 -8.14
N PRO A 894 -14.11 10.40 -7.70
CA PRO A 894 -13.74 9.68 -6.49
C PRO A 894 -12.26 9.29 -6.52
N GLY A 895 -11.53 9.50 -5.42
CA GLY A 895 -10.08 9.33 -5.32
C GLY A 895 -9.26 10.61 -5.56
N HIS A 896 -9.85 11.71 -6.01
CA HIS A 896 -9.19 13.02 -5.92
C HIS A 896 -9.13 13.49 -4.46
N ILE A 897 -8.20 14.41 -4.18
CA ILE A 897 -7.91 14.90 -2.82
C ILE A 897 -8.16 16.40 -2.78
N TRP A 898 -8.94 16.82 -1.79
CA TRP A 898 -9.23 18.22 -1.48
C TRP A 898 -7.98 18.97 -1.04
N LEU A 899 -7.76 20.16 -1.60
CA LEU A 899 -6.70 21.08 -1.18
C LEU A 899 -6.88 21.56 0.25
N HIS A 900 -5.77 21.92 0.90
CA HIS A 900 -5.78 22.70 2.14
C HIS A 900 -6.77 23.87 2.00
N GLN A 901 -7.84 23.87 2.78
CA GLN A 901 -8.95 24.81 2.58
C GLN A 901 -9.85 24.93 3.81
N LEU A 902 -10.85 25.82 3.73
CA LEU A 902 -11.82 25.99 4.83
C LEU A 902 -12.70 24.76 4.99
N GLY A 903 -12.76 24.24 6.23
CA GLY A 903 -13.57 23.08 6.59
C GLY A 903 -13.23 21.79 5.83
N HIS A 904 -11.96 21.60 5.47
CA HIS A 904 -11.38 20.47 4.71
C HIS A 904 -11.88 20.30 3.27
N THR A 905 -13.15 20.54 3.00
CA THR A 905 -13.78 20.28 1.69
C THR A 905 -14.27 21.53 0.97
N GLY A 906 -14.29 22.69 1.65
CA GLY A 906 -14.83 23.96 1.14
C GLY A 906 -16.35 23.92 0.87
N GLY A 907 -16.94 25.06 0.55
CA GLY A 907 -18.36 25.20 0.20
C GLY A 907 -19.28 25.58 1.38
N TYR A 908 -18.73 25.78 2.58
CA TYR A 908 -19.48 26.20 3.76
C TYR A 908 -19.73 27.70 3.83
N TYR A 909 -18.82 28.50 3.26
CA TYR A 909 -18.82 29.97 3.32
C TYR A 909 -18.53 30.63 1.96
N GLY A 910 -18.51 29.86 0.88
CA GLY A 910 -18.26 30.37 -0.46
C GLY A 910 -19.35 29.92 -1.43
N ARG A 911 -19.81 30.83 -2.28
CA ARG A 911 -20.75 30.52 -3.37
C ARG A 911 -20.15 30.91 -4.73
N TYR A 912 -20.57 30.18 -5.76
CA TYR A 912 -20.26 30.48 -7.15
C TYR A 912 -21.57 30.58 -7.93
N ASP A 913 -21.79 31.71 -8.57
CA ASP A 913 -23.02 31.99 -9.33
C ASP A 913 -22.90 31.65 -10.84
N GLY A 914 -21.75 31.13 -11.28
CA GLY A 914 -21.44 30.88 -12.69
C GLY A 914 -20.51 31.91 -13.31
N GLU A 915 -20.30 33.07 -12.67
CA GLU A 915 -19.44 34.14 -13.18
C GLU A 915 -18.42 34.62 -12.14
N LYS A 916 -18.80 34.71 -10.86
CA LYS A 916 -17.98 35.24 -9.76
C LYS A 916 -18.02 34.37 -8.51
N TYR A 917 -16.91 34.41 -7.78
CA TYR A 917 -16.83 33.89 -6.42
C TYR A 917 -17.38 34.93 -5.45
N HIS A 918 -18.24 34.49 -4.54
CA HIS A 918 -18.73 35.27 -3.43
C HIS A 918 -18.11 34.73 -2.14
N ASP A 919 -17.23 35.52 -1.54
CA ASP A 919 -16.68 35.24 -0.21
C ASP A 919 -17.72 35.68 0.83
N GLU A 920 -18.39 34.72 1.49
CA GLU A 920 -19.46 35.03 2.44
C GLU A 920 -18.94 35.25 3.86
N ALA A 921 -17.65 34.96 4.11
CA ALA A 921 -16.98 35.17 5.38
C ALA A 921 -15.69 36.02 5.23
N PRO A 922 -15.44 37.01 6.12
CA PRO A 922 -14.26 37.88 6.07
C PRO A 922 -12.99 37.16 6.60
N LEU A 923 -12.61 36.05 5.97
CA LEU A 923 -11.44 35.23 6.32
C LEU A 923 -10.24 35.58 5.40
N ILE A 924 -9.04 35.16 5.81
CA ILE A 924 -7.80 35.40 5.05
C ILE A 924 -7.81 34.62 3.73
N MET A 925 -8.14 33.34 3.80
CA MET A 925 -8.41 32.49 2.63
C MET A 925 -9.68 32.94 1.89
N LYS A 926 -9.59 33.14 0.58
CA LYS A 926 -10.66 33.66 -0.30
C LYS A 926 -10.80 32.84 -1.59
N GLY A 927 -11.91 33.01 -2.29
CA GLY A 927 -12.16 32.44 -3.62
C GLY A 927 -12.24 30.92 -3.61
N ALA A 928 -11.45 30.26 -4.45
CA ALA A 928 -11.53 28.81 -4.68
C ALA A 928 -11.34 27.96 -3.39
N TYR A 929 -10.55 28.46 -2.44
CA TYR A 929 -10.33 27.83 -1.14
C TYR A 929 -11.54 27.91 -0.19
N GLN A 930 -12.54 28.75 -0.48
CA GLN A 930 -13.80 28.76 0.26
C GLN A 930 -14.86 27.86 -0.36
N VAL A 931 -14.70 27.41 -1.62
CA VAL A 931 -15.72 26.70 -2.40
C VAL A 931 -15.45 25.19 -2.50
N GLY A 932 -14.19 24.78 -2.43
CA GLY A 932 -13.79 23.38 -2.57
C GLY A 932 -13.06 23.13 -3.87
N MET A 933 -11.73 23.02 -3.83
CA MET A 933 -10.90 22.76 -5.01
C MET A 933 -10.00 21.54 -4.79
N TYR A 934 -9.60 20.90 -5.89
CA TYR A 934 -8.56 19.88 -5.89
C TYR A 934 -7.42 20.29 -6.84
N ASN A 935 -6.18 19.90 -6.52
CA ASN A 935 -5.03 20.02 -7.41
C ASN A 935 -4.06 18.86 -7.15
N PHE A 936 -3.43 18.39 -8.22
CA PHE A 936 -2.41 17.36 -8.23
C PHE A 936 -1.05 17.81 -7.65
N GLY A 937 -0.79 19.13 -7.56
CA GLY A 937 0.46 19.70 -7.09
C GLY A 937 0.61 19.95 -5.59
N HIS A 938 -0.28 19.42 -4.74
CA HIS A 938 -0.28 19.68 -3.28
C HIS A 938 -0.56 18.43 -2.42
N HIS A 939 -0.70 17.23 -3.02
CA HIS A 939 -1.12 16.04 -2.28
C HIS A 939 -0.33 14.80 -2.65
N TRP A 940 -0.21 13.92 -1.67
CA TRP A 940 0.50 12.65 -1.74
C TRP A 940 -0.17 11.71 -0.72
N ILE A 941 -0.35 10.42 -1.05
CA ILE A 941 -1.04 9.45 -0.16
C ILE A 941 -0.15 8.32 0.44
N GLY A 942 1.16 8.36 0.24
CA GLY A 942 2.12 7.35 0.74
C GLY A 942 2.04 7.05 2.22
N GLY A 943 1.72 8.01 3.09
CA GLY A 943 1.54 7.80 4.52
C GLY A 943 0.36 6.89 4.86
N VAL A 944 -0.67 6.88 4.00
CA VAL A 944 -1.78 5.92 4.10
C VAL A 944 -1.33 4.52 3.70
N PHE A 945 -0.45 4.39 2.69
CA PHE A 945 0.19 3.11 2.39
C PHE A 945 1.10 2.66 3.53
N ASP A 946 1.88 3.56 4.14
CA ASP A 946 2.72 3.24 5.31
C ASP A 946 1.85 2.78 6.50
N TYR A 947 0.72 3.46 6.74
CA TYR A 947 -0.26 3.06 7.75
C TYR A 947 -0.81 1.65 7.50
N TYR A 948 -1.19 1.32 6.25
CA TYR A 948 -1.57 -0.04 5.87
C TYR A 948 -0.43 -1.04 6.13
N MET A 949 0.82 -0.71 5.74
CA MET A 949 1.97 -1.60 5.96
C MET A 949 2.24 -1.85 7.44
N LEU A 950 1.98 -0.88 8.32
CA LEU A 950 2.19 -1.00 9.76
C LEU A 950 1.06 -1.72 10.49
N THR A 951 -0.18 -1.65 9.99
CA THR A 951 -1.38 -2.06 10.74
C THR A 951 -2.23 -3.14 10.05
N GLY A 952 -2.06 -3.34 8.74
CA GLY A 952 -2.95 -4.19 7.94
C GLY A 952 -4.34 -3.59 7.70
N ASP A 953 -4.55 -2.28 7.93
CA ASP A 953 -5.86 -1.65 7.74
C ASP A 953 -6.31 -1.68 6.26
N ARG A 954 -7.29 -2.53 5.96
CA ARG A 954 -7.76 -2.77 4.59
C ARG A 954 -8.45 -1.54 3.98
N ARG A 955 -9.09 -0.69 4.78
CA ARG A 955 -9.71 0.54 4.30
C ARG A 955 -8.65 1.51 3.78
N ALA A 956 -7.53 1.64 4.48
CA ALA A 956 -6.40 2.44 4.05
C ALA A 956 -5.89 1.99 2.67
N LEU A 957 -5.75 0.67 2.44
CA LEU A 957 -5.38 0.14 1.14
C LEU A 957 -6.43 0.43 0.05
N GLU A 958 -7.72 0.25 0.35
CA GLU A 958 -8.82 0.53 -0.58
C GLU A 958 -8.80 1.98 -1.06
N VAL A 959 -8.74 2.94 -0.13
CA VAL A 959 -8.79 4.37 -0.43
C VAL A 959 -7.51 4.86 -1.09
N ALA A 960 -6.35 4.39 -0.63
CA ALA A 960 -5.06 4.73 -1.25
C ALA A 960 -4.98 4.23 -2.70
N LYS A 961 -5.50 3.03 -2.98
CA LYS A 961 -5.61 2.51 -4.36
C LYS A 961 -6.61 3.30 -5.18
N MET A 962 -7.80 3.61 -4.66
CA MET A 962 -8.79 4.45 -5.36
C MET A 962 -8.17 5.78 -5.82
N SER A 963 -7.39 6.41 -4.95
CA SER A 963 -6.70 7.67 -5.25
C SER A 963 -5.55 7.48 -6.25
N ALA A 964 -4.76 6.41 -6.09
CA ALA A 964 -3.67 6.07 -7.01
C ALA A 964 -4.17 5.72 -8.42
N ASP A 965 -5.24 4.93 -8.54
CA ASP A 965 -5.87 4.53 -9.80
C ASP A 965 -6.39 5.77 -10.55
N THR A 966 -7.05 6.68 -9.82
CA THR A 966 -7.56 7.95 -10.36
C THR A 966 -6.44 8.82 -10.88
N LEU A 967 -5.38 9.02 -10.08
CA LEU A 967 -4.22 9.80 -10.48
C LEU A 967 -3.46 9.15 -11.65
N ALA A 968 -3.29 7.83 -11.64
CA ALA A 968 -2.63 7.11 -12.72
C ALA A 968 -3.36 7.29 -14.05
N ALA A 969 -4.70 7.33 -14.03
CA ALA A 969 -5.51 7.65 -15.20
C ALA A 969 -5.35 9.11 -15.67
N ASP A 970 -5.10 10.04 -14.75
CA ASP A 970 -4.82 11.45 -15.07
C ASP A 970 -3.36 11.70 -15.53
N CYS A 971 -2.45 10.73 -15.34
CA CYS A 971 -1.06 10.84 -15.77
C CYS A 971 -0.88 10.61 -17.30
N PRO A 972 -0.06 11.43 -17.99
CA PRO A 972 0.71 12.52 -17.43
C PRO A 972 -0.18 13.73 -17.14
N THR A 973 0.12 14.43 -16.04
CA THR A 973 -0.55 15.68 -15.69
C THR A 973 0.01 16.81 -16.58
N ARG A 974 0.09 18.05 -16.08
CA ARG A 974 0.45 19.22 -16.90
C ARG A 974 1.85 19.72 -16.58
N TYR A 975 2.62 20.03 -17.62
CA TYR A 975 3.83 20.83 -17.50
C TYR A 975 3.42 22.31 -17.48
N THR A 976 3.53 22.95 -16.33
CA THR A 976 3.13 24.35 -16.09
C THR A 976 4.35 25.16 -15.63
N ASP A 977 4.14 26.44 -15.33
CA ASP A 977 5.13 27.25 -14.60
C ASP A 977 5.32 26.79 -13.14
N HIS A 978 4.55 25.79 -12.70
CA HIS A 978 4.63 25.11 -11.42
C HIS A 978 4.97 23.63 -11.62
N ILE A 979 6.25 23.31 -11.85
CA ILE A 979 6.72 21.95 -12.16
C ILE A 979 6.37 20.89 -11.09
N ARG A 980 6.02 21.33 -9.87
CA ARG A 980 5.45 20.47 -8.81
C ARG A 980 4.17 19.74 -9.24
N ASP A 981 3.41 20.26 -10.22
CA ASP A 981 2.23 19.61 -10.79
C ASP A 981 2.58 18.31 -11.54
N LEU A 982 3.87 18.07 -11.82
CA LEU A 982 4.43 16.78 -12.27
C LEU A 982 5.18 16.06 -11.14
N GLY A 983 5.92 16.81 -10.33
CA GLY A 983 6.75 16.27 -9.25
C GLY A 983 5.96 15.51 -8.18
N TRP A 984 4.86 16.07 -7.68
CA TRP A 984 4.00 15.40 -6.69
C TRP A 984 3.31 14.17 -7.28
N PRO A 985 2.66 14.24 -8.46
CA PRO A 985 2.08 13.06 -9.07
C PRO A 985 3.07 11.93 -9.35
N LEU A 986 4.27 12.25 -9.84
CA LEU A 986 5.34 11.27 -10.06
C LEU A 986 5.65 10.52 -8.76
N ASN A 987 5.87 11.28 -7.70
CA ASN A 987 6.15 10.75 -6.38
C ASN A 987 5.01 9.89 -5.81
N PHE A 988 3.76 10.32 -6.01
CA PHE A 988 2.57 9.59 -5.59
C PHE A 988 2.49 8.24 -6.31
N VAL A 989 2.52 8.21 -7.64
CA VAL A 989 2.38 6.94 -8.38
C VAL A 989 3.57 6.01 -8.16
N VAL A 990 4.77 6.56 -7.89
CA VAL A 990 5.92 5.76 -7.45
C VAL A 990 5.67 5.13 -6.08
N ALA A 991 5.12 5.88 -5.11
CA ALA A 991 4.74 5.31 -3.81
C ALA A 991 3.69 4.20 -3.95
N ALA A 992 2.69 4.39 -4.83
CA ALA A 992 1.68 3.38 -5.13
C ALA A 992 2.29 2.11 -5.77
N TYR A 993 3.25 2.27 -6.69
CA TYR A 993 4.01 1.14 -7.25
C TYR A 993 4.80 0.41 -6.17
N GLU A 994 5.53 1.14 -5.32
CA GLU A 994 6.30 0.54 -4.23
C GLU A 994 5.41 -0.25 -3.26
N ALA A 995 4.22 0.28 -2.94
CA ALA A 995 3.29 -0.36 -2.02
C ALA A 995 2.62 -1.62 -2.60
N THR A 996 2.31 -1.62 -3.90
CA THR A 996 1.43 -2.62 -4.52
C THR A 996 2.10 -3.54 -5.54
N GLY A 997 3.24 -3.14 -6.09
CA GLY A 997 3.92 -3.80 -7.21
C GLY A 997 3.15 -3.76 -8.54
N LYS A 998 2.06 -2.99 -8.64
CA LYS A 998 1.25 -2.95 -9.86
C LYS A 998 1.92 -2.13 -10.97
N GLN A 999 2.19 -2.76 -12.10
CA GLN A 999 2.88 -2.15 -13.24
C GLN A 999 2.20 -0.87 -13.78
N GLU A 1000 0.88 -0.77 -13.72
CA GLU A 1000 0.12 0.40 -14.22
C GLU A 1000 0.57 1.73 -13.58
N TYR A 1001 0.99 1.70 -12.32
CA TYR A 1001 1.51 2.87 -11.61
C TYR A 1001 2.92 3.25 -12.08
N LEU A 1002 3.78 2.27 -12.37
CA LEU A 1002 5.09 2.52 -12.96
C LEU A 1002 4.96 3.03 -14.41
N ASP A 1003 3.98 2.54 -15.15
CA ASP A 1003 3.66 3.04 -16.49
C ASP A 1003 3.17 4.50 -16.42
N ALA A 1004 2.38 4.85 -15.40
CA ALA A 1004 1.97 6.23 -15.12
C ALA A 1004 3.17 7.13 -14.78
N ALA A 1005 4.07 6.66 -13.92
CA ALA A 1005 5.33 7.34 -13.60
C ALA A 1005 6.17 7.58 -14.87
N THR A 1006 6.24 6.57 -15.74
CA THR A 1006 6.95 6.65 -17.03
C THR A 1006 6.33 7.71 -17.94
N ARG A 1007 4.99 7.83 -17.97
CA ARG A 1007 4.32 8.90 -18.75
C ARG A 1007 4.67 10.29 -18.22
N GLN A 1008 4.74 10.47 -16.90
CA GLN A 1008 5.16 11.73 -16.29
C GLN A 1008 6.61 12.07 -16.66
N TRP A 1009 7.51 11.09 -16.52
CA TRP A 1009 8.90 11.26 -16.93
C TRP A 1009 9.01 11.63 -18.41
N LYS A 1010 8.30 10.95 -19.30
CA LYS A 1010 8.30 11.27 -20.75
C LYS A 1010 7.79 12.67 -21.05
N LEU A 1011 6.87 13.23 -20.27
CA LEU A 1011 6.46 14.62 -20.42
C LEU A 1011 7.57 15.56 -19.92
N LEU A 1012 8.11 15.31 -18.74
CA LEU A 1012 9.21 16.08 -18.16
C LEU A 1012 10.45 16.12 -19.08
N GLN A 1013 10.80 14.98 -19.68
CA GLN A 1013 11.93 14.82 -20.60
C GLN A 1013 11.83 15.72 -21.84
N LYS A 1014 10.62 16.03 -22.33
CA LYS A 1014 10.43 16.91 -23.51
C LYS A 1014 10.84 18.36 -23.25
N HIS A 1015 10.94 18.75 -21.99
CA HIS A 1015 11.21 20.13 -21.55
C HIS A 1015 12.57 20.27 -20.88
N PHE A 1016 13.41 19.24 -20.96
CA PHE A 1016 14.72 19.18 -20.35
C PHE A 1016 15.82 19.57 -21.35
N ASP A 1017 16.71 20.47 -20.94
CA ASP A 1017 17.95 20.83 -21.63
C ASP A 1017 19.16 20.36 -20.79
N ALA A 1018 20.11 19.66 -21.40
CA ALA A 1018 21.24 19.05 -20.70
C ALA A 1018 22.14 20.07 -19.97
N GLU A 1019 22.25 21.29 -20.47
CA GLU A 1019 23.06 22.35 -19.88
C GLU A 1019 22.22 23.25 -18.97
N LYS A 1020 21.01 23.60 -19.39
CA LYS A 1020 20.17 24.60 -18.72
C LYS A 1020 19.20 24.02 -17.69
N GLY A 1021 18.96 22.71 -17.69
CA GLY A 1021 17.98 22.07 -16.83
C GLY A 1021 16.55 22.24 -17.34
N PHE A 1022 15.61 22.46 -16.43
CA PHE A 1022 14.18 22.59 -16.73
C PHE A 1022 13.79 24.07 -16.72
N GLN A 1023 13.91 24.80 -17.82
CA GLN A 1023 13.59 26.25 -17.82
C GLN A 1023 12.09 26.48 -18.06
N VAL A 1024 11.43 27.25 -17.20
CA VAL A 1024 10.05 27.75 -17.40
C VAL A 1024 10.00 29.27 -17.40
N MET A 1025 8.90 29.82 -17.90
CA MET A 1025 8.54 31.22 -17.68
C MET A 1025 7.88 31.34 -16.31
N LEU A 1026 8.48 32.05 -15.37
CA LEU A 1026 8.02 32.12 -13.98
C LEU A 1026 6.69 32.89 -13.87
N ALA A 1027 5.82 32.47 -12.94
CA ALA A 1027 4.52 33.06 -12.68
C ALA A 1027 4.61 34.56 -12.31
N TYR A 1028 3.56 35.35 -12.53
CA TYR A 1028 3.53 36.74 -12.08
C TYR A 1028 3.65 36.83 -10.54
N GLY A 1029 4.37 37.83 -10.04
CA GLY A 1029 4.56 38.05 -8.59
C GLY A 1029 5.56 37.11 -7.90
N HIS A 1030 6.30 36.28 -8.64
CA HIS A 1030 7.36 35.42 -8.06
C HIS A 1030 8.58 36.20 -7.53
N CYS A 1031 8.74 37.47 -7.92
CA CYS A 1031 9.75 38.39 -7.44
C CYS A 1031 9.15 39.79 -7.25
N ASN A 1032 9.95 40.71 -6.71
CA ASN A 1032 9.52 42.07 -6.39
C ASN A 1032 9.43 43.01 -7.61
N GLU A 1033 9.71 42.52 -8.83
CA GLU A 1033 9.56 43.32 -10.04
C GLU A 1033 8.08 43.60 -10.35
N PRO A 1034 7.75 44.79 -10.90
CA PRO A 1034 6.39 45.10 -11.32
C PRO A 1034 5.86 44.06 -12.32
N SER A 1035 4.57 43.72 -12.24
CA SER A 1035 3.93 42.74 -13.13
C SER A 1035 3.94 43.15 -14.61
N THR A 1036 4.25 44.42 -14.92
CA THR A 1036 4.42 44.96 -16.26
C THR A 1036 5.82 44.75 -16.86
N ALA A 1037 6.78 44.24 -16.09
CA ALA A 1037 8.12 43.88 -16.59
C ALA A 1037 8.06 42.61 -17.47
N LYS A 1038 9.09 42.39 -18.31
CA LYS A 1038 9.25 41.13 -19.06
C LYS A 1038 9.29 39.96 -18.06
N ARG A 1039 8.54 38.88 -18.30
CA ARG A 1039 8.50 37.72 -17.38
C ARG A 1039 9.88 37.07 -17.26
N CYS A 1040 10.28 36.76 -16.02
CA CYS A 1040 11.53 36.08 -15.74
C CYS A 1040 11.48 34.62 -16.19
N HIS A 1041 12.64 34.06 -16.54
CA HIS A 1041 12.80 32.66 -16.90
C HIS A 1041 13.66 31.94 -15.85
N GLY A 1042 13.38 30.65 -15.63
CA GLY A 1042 14.04 29.90 -14.57
C GLY A 1042 13.18 28.79 -13.96
N GLN A 1043 13.32 28.56 -12.65
CA GLN A 1043 12.49 27.68 -11.83
C GLN A 1043 12.29 28.23 -10.41
N ASN A 1044 11.19 27.79 -9.79
CA ASN A 1044 11.05 27.85 -8.33
C ASN A 1044 11.83 26.67 -7.72
N ALA A 1045 12.86 26.98 -6.93
CA ALA A 1045 13.87 26.02 -6.52
C ALA A 1045 13.28 24.85 -5.71
N TYR A 1046 12.31 25.13 -4.83
CA TYR A 1046 11.71 24.09 -3.99
C TYR A 1046 10.85 23.10 -4.82
N MET A 1047 10.18 23.59 -5.87
CA MET A 1047 9.39 22.75 -6.77
C MET A 1047 10.28 21.85 -7.62
N LEU A 1048 11.41 22.39 -8.08
CA LEU A 1048 12.43 21.62 -8.79
C LEU A 1048 13.06 20.57 -7.87
N ALA A 1049 13.45 20.94 -6.64
CA ALA A 1049 13.98 20.03 -5.62
C ALA A 1049 13.07 18.82 -5.37
N LEU A 1050 11.78 19.06 -5.12
CA LEU A 1050 10.76 18.02 -5.00
C LEU A 1050 10.73 17.09 -6.23
N THR A 1051 10.69 17.68 -7.42
CA THR A 1051 10.57 16.94 -8.67
C THR A 1051 11.80 16.04 -8.88
N MET A 1052 12.98 16.53 -8.51
CA MET A 1052 14.22 15.75 -8.56
C MET A 1052 14.22 14.58 -7.56
N SER A 1053 13.66 14.73 -6.36
CA SER A 1053 13.50 13.59 -5.43
C SER A 1053 12.55 12.54 -6.00
N GLY A 1054 11.47 12.95 -6.68
CA GLY A 1054 10.60 12.03 -7.42
C GLY A 1054 11.33 11.31 -8.56
N LEU A 1055 12.16 12.03 -9.32
CA LEU A 1055 12.93 11.47 -10.42
C LEU A 1055 14.04 10.50 -9.94
N ALA A 1056 14.66 10.79 -8.80
CA ALA A 1056 15.60 9.88 -8.14
C ALA A 1056 14.93 8.55 -7.76
N ARG A 1057 13.72 8.61 -7.18
CA ARG A 1057 12.93 7.40 -6.87
C ARG A 1057 12.54 6.64 -8.15
N TYR A 1058 12.10 7.32 -9.19
CA TYR A 1058 11.81 6.70 -10.48
C TYR A 1058 13.04 6.03 -11.11
N HIS A 1059 14.19 6.70 -11.12
CA HIS A 1059 15.45 6.13 -11.62
C HIS A 1059 15.87 4.91 -10.80
N ARG A 1060 15.70 4.92 -9.48
CA ARG A 1060 15.99 3.76 -8.63
C ARG A 1060 15.23 2.51 -9.07
N LEU A 1061 13.98 2.66 -9.48
CA LEU A 1061 13.12 1.55 -9.91
C LEU A 1061 13.39 1.11 -11.35
N THR A 1062 13.65 2.05 -12.25
CA THR A 1062 13.72 1.79 -13.70
C THR A 1062 15.14 1.63 -14.24
N GLN A 1063 16.13 2.22 -13.57
CA GLN A 1063 17.50 2.37 -14.03
C GLN A 1063 17.59 3.05 -15.42
N ASP A 1064 16.63 3.91 -15.76
CA ASP A 1064 16.60 4.65 -17.02
C ASP A 1064 17.73 5.69 -17.10
N PRO A 1065 18.73 5.53 -17.97
CA PRO A 1065 19.88 6.43 -18.03
C PRO A 1065 19.49 7.88 -18.38
N GLU A 1066 18.41 8.10 -19.14
CA GLU A 1066 17.94 9.45 -19.43
C GLU A 1066 17.33 10.13 -18.21
N ALA A 1067 16.67 9.35 -17.33
CA ALA A 1067 16.17 9.87 -16.06
C ALA A 1067 17.31 10.32 -15.15
N LEU A 1068 18.44 9.59 -15.14
CA LEU A 1068 19.64 10.03 -14.41
C LEU A 1068 20.22 11.32 -14.99
N LYS A 1069 20.29 11.45 -16.32
CA LYS A 1069 20.74 12.70 -16.97
C LYS A 1069 19.85 13.89 -16.59
N GLY A 1070 18.53 13.71 -16.66
CA GLY A 1070 17.55 14.73 -16.24
C GLY A 1070 17.70 15.10 -14.77
N LEU A 1071 17.89 14.10 -13.89
CA LEU A 1071 18.14 14.31 -12.47
C LEU A 1071 19.40 15.15 -12.22
N THR A 1072 20.55 14.72 -12.76
CA THR A 1072 21.83 15.41 -12.58
C THR A 1072 21.76 16.84 -13.09
N ALA A 1073 21.14 17.08 -14.23
CA ALA A 1073 21.07 18.43 -14.79
C ALA A 1073 20.04 19.35 -14.08
N GLY A 1074 18.96 18.81 -13.52
CA GLY A 1074 18.10 19.56 -12.61
C GLY A 1074 18.81 19.95 -11.31
N LEU A 1075 19.64 19.07 -10.75
CA LEU A 1075 20.50 19.39 -9.60
C LEU A 1075 21.58 20.42 -9.96
N ASN A 1076 22.20 20.30 -11.14
CA ASN A 1076 23.15 21.29 -11.65
C ASN A 1076 22.48 22.67 -11.80
N GLN A 1077 21.22 22.72 -12.23
CA GLN A 1077 20.46 23.97 -12.30
C GLN A 1077 20.25 24.58 -10.91
N LEU A 1078 19.84 23.79 -9.91
CA LEU A 1078 19.70 24.26 -8.53
C LEU A 1078 21.00 24.85 -7.99
N VAL A 1079 22.12 24.15 -8.22
CA VAL A 1079 23.45 24.62 -7.81
C VAL A 1079 23.83 25.90 -8.55
N ARG A 1080 23.76 25.91 -9.88
CA ARG A 1080 24.20 27.04 -10.69
C ARG A 1080 23.37 28.31 -10.44
N GLU A 1081 22.06 28.18 -10.29
CA GLU A 1081 21.15 29.32 -10.33
C GLU A 1081 20.64 29.75 -8.95
N CYS A 1082 20.61 28.84 -7.97
CA CYS A 1082 19.97 29.05 -6.68
C CYS A 1082 20.91 28.88 -5.49
N TRP A 1083 22.11 28.29 -5.62
CA TRP A 1083 23.04 28.16 -4.49
C TRP A 1083 23.69 29.50 -4.12
N SER A 1084 23.84 29.75 -2.83
CA SER A 1084 24.59 30.89 -2.28
C SER A 1084 25.77 30.42 -1.45
N GLU A 1085 26.99 30.56 -1.99
CA GLU A 1085 28.22 30.19 -1.28
C GLU A 1085 28.43 31.03 -0.01
N LYS A 1086 27.94 32.29 0.00
CA LYS A 1086 27.99 33.19 1.16
C LYS A 1086 27.09 32.70 2.30
N HIS A 1087 25.86 32.32 1.97
CA HIS A 1087 24.83 32.00 2.96
C HIS A 1087 24.71 30.51 3.25
N LYS A 1088 25.40 29.66 2.47
CA LYS A 1088 25.34 28.20 2.58
C LYS A 1088 23.90 27.67 2.52
N SER A 1089 23.09 28.29 1.66
CA SER A 1089 21.67 27.99 1.48
C SER A 1089 21.24 28.29 0.03
N PHE A 1090 20.00 27.93 -0.31
CA PHE A 1090 19.41 28.11 -1.63
C PHE A 1090 18.39 29.26 -1.66
N TYR A 1091 18.45 30.09 -2.69
CA TYR A 1091 17.37 31.01 -3.05
C TYR A 1091 16.12 30.20 -3.48
N LEU A 1092 14.93 30.70 -3.14
CA LEU A 1092 13.66 30.02 -3.44
C LEU A 1092 13.28 30.06 -4.93
N SER A 1093 14.00 30.85 -5.72
CA SER A 1093 13.81 30.99 -7.17
C SER A 1093 15.14 31.27 -7.84
N SER A 1094 15.30 30.81 -9.07
CA SER A 1094 16.44 31.18 -9.93
C SER A 1094 16.35 32.61 -10.49
N CYS A 1095 15.28 33.33 -10.19
CA CYS A 1095 15.08 34.71 -10.62
C CYS A 1095 16.22 35.61 -10.14
N ILE A 1096 16.86 36.31 -11.07
CA ILE A 1096 17.99 37.19 -10.79
C ILE A 1096 17.61 38.37 -9.89
N HIS A 1097 16.36 38.83 -9.97
CA HIS A 1097 15.84 39.96 -9.18
C HIS A 1097 15.66 39.62 -7.70
N ASN A 1098 15.68 38.33 -7.33
CA ASN A 1098 15.61 37.89 -5.94
C ASN A 1098 17.00 37.63 -5.33
N ARG A 1099 18.11 37.79 -6.07
CA ARG A 1099 19.46 37.44 -5.61
C ARG A 1099 20.01 38.36 -4.52
N ASP A 1100 19.50 39.59 -4.43
CA ASP A 1100 19.91 40.54 -3.40
C ASP A 1100 19.20 40.28 -2.05
N ASN A 1101 18.11 39.49 -2.04
CA ASN A 1101 17.43 39.06 -0.82
C ASN A 1101 18.12 37.81 -0.28
N PRO A 1102 18.67 37.81 0.95
CA PRO A 1102 19.37 36.64 1.47
C PRO A 1102 18.46 35.41 1.48
N PRO A 1103 18.96 34.22 1.08
CA PRO A 1103 18.17 33.00 1.12
C PRO A 1103 17.83 32.63 2.56
N PRO A 1104 16.67 31.99 2.81
CA PRO A 1104 16.30 31.56 4.15
C PRO A 1104 17.30 30.51 4.66
N ALA A 1105 17.70 30.60 5.93
CA ALA A 1105 18.52 29.55 6.55
C ALA A 1105 17.69 28.27 6.77
N LEU A 1106 16.45 28.42 7.25
CA LEU A 1106 15.45 27.36 7.29
C LEU A 1106 14.86 27.14 5.88
N CYS A 1107 15.55 26.34 5.05
CA CYS A 1107 15.30 26.29 3.61
C CYS A 1107 14.63 24.99 3.14
N SER A 1108 13.43 25.10 2.57
CA SER A 1108 12.67 23.94 2.03
C SER A 1108 13.35 23.27 0.84
N VAL A 1109 14.15 23.99 0.06
CA VAL A 1109 14.93 23.42 -1.05
C VAL A 1109 15.88 22.35 -0.54
N THR A 1110 16.59 22.62 0.57
CA THR A 1110 17.51 21.68 1.21
C THR A 1110 16.81 20.39 1.64
N ALA A 1111 15.65 20.52 2.28
CA ALA A 1111 14.88 19.38 2.76
C ALA A 1111 14.29 18.55 1.60
N LEU A 1112 13.62 19.19 0.64
CA LEU A 1112 12.93 18.51 -0.46
C LEU A 1112 13.89 17.86 -1.46
N SER A 1113 15.13 18.35 -1.57
CA SER A 1113 16.16 17.79 -2.47
C SER A 1113 17.05 16.72 -1.82
N ALA A 1114 16.84 16.41 -0.53
CA ALA A 1114 17.69 15.53 0.25
C ALA A 1114 17.90 14.15 -0.38
N GLU A 1115 16.79 13.50 -0.77
CA GLU A 1115 16.85 12.20 -1.43
C GLU A 1115 17.53 12.29 -2.80
N ALA A 1116 17.26 13.34 -3.58
CA ALA A 1116 17.85 13.56 -4.90
C ALA A 1116 19.37 13.71 -4.85
N PHE A 1117 19.88 14.63 -4.02
CA PHE A 1117 21.33 14.88 -3.88
C PHE A 1117 22.06 13.65 -3.38
N ALA A 1118 21.54 12.98 -2.35
CA ALA A 1118 22.18 11.79 -1.80
C ALA A 1118 22.22 10.64 -2.80
N TYR A 1119 21.12 10.42 -3.52
CA TYR A 1119 21.02 9.36 -4.51
C TYR A 1119 21.93 9.61 -5.73
N GLU A 1120 21.89 10.82 -6.30
CA GLU A 1120 22.70 11.18 -7.47
C GLU A 1120 24.19 11.12 -7.13
N ALA A 1121 24.62 11.76 -6.05
CA ALA A 1121 26.04 11.78 -5.66
C ALA A 1121 26.57 10.39 -5.28
N ALA A 1122 25.72 9.47 -4.82
CA ALA A 1122 26.10 8.08 -4.57
C ALA A 1122 26.42 7.35 -5.89
N ILE A 1123 25.65 7.61 -6.95
CA ILE A 1123 25.79 6.95 -8.26
C ILE A 1123 26.89 7.59 -9.11
N THR A 1124 26.90 8.93 -9.23
CA THR A 1124 27.81 9.65 -10.13
C THR A 1124 29.17 9.94 -9.49
N GLY A 1125 29.24 9.91 -8.15
CA GLY A 1125 30.43 10.35 -7.42
C GLY A 1125 30.63 11.86 -7.40
N ASN A 1126 29.61 12.66 -7.75
CA ASN A 1126 29.69 14.12 -7.74
C ASN A 1126 29.96 14.65 -6.32
N ALA A 1127 31.22 15.03 -6.08
CA ALA A 1127 31.69 15.51 -4.79
C ALA A 1127 31.10 16.89 -4.43
N GLU A 1128 30.84 17.73 -5.44
CA GLU A 1128 30.34 19.08 -5.23
C GLU A 1128 28.87 19.10 -4.82
N HIS A 1129 28.04 18.29 -5.48
CA HIS A 1129 26.65 18.07 -5.06
C HIS A 1129 26.56 17.59 -3.61
N ARG A 1130 27.43 16.66 -3.22
CA ARG A 1130 27.52 16.18 -1.84
C ARG A 1130 27.94 17.28 -0.88
N ARG A 1131 28.96 18.08 -1.22
CA ARG A 1131 29.46 19.19 -0.39
C ARG A 1131 28.35 20.22 -0.17
N ILE A 1132 27.75 20.71 -1.25
CA ILE A 1132 26.70 21.73 -1.22
C ILE A 1132 25.54 21.28 -0.34
N TRP A 1133 25.01 20.07 -0.55
CA TRP A 1133 23.88 19.61 0.24
C TRP A 1133 24.23 19.46 1.73
N ARG A 1134 25.44 18.99 2.05
CA ARG A 1134 25.92 18.90 3.44
C ARG A 1134 25.98 20.27 4.12
N GLU A 1135 26.54 21.28 3.46
CA GLU A 1135 26.63 22.64 4.00
C GLU A 1135 25.24 23.27 4.16
N ALA A 1136 24.35 23.04 3.19
CA ALA A 1136 22.96 23.48 3.26
C ALA A 1136 22.20 22.83 4.42
N PHE A 1137 22.42 21.53 4.63
CA PHE A 1137 21.80 20.75 5.71
C PHE A 1137 22.22 21.26 7.09
N GLU A 1138 23.52 21.47 7.32
CA GLU A 1138 24.02 22.00 8.60
C GLU A 1138 23.47 23.39 8.91
N THR A 1139 23.37 24.25 7.89
CA THR A 1139 22.77 25.58 8.01
C THR A 1139 21.29 25.49 8.39
N MET A 1140 20.53 24.64 7.69
CA MET A 1140 19.10 24.43 7.95
C MET A 1140 18.84 23.87 9.34
N VAL A 1141 19.58 22.85 9.79
CA VAL A 1141 19.41 22.24 11.11
C VAL A 1141 19.75 23.23 12.23
N THR A 1142 20.80 24.05 12.05
CA THR A 1142 21.17 25.08 13.01
C THR A 1142 20.05 26.11 13.18
N ALA A 1143 19.55 26.65 12.07
CA ALA A 1143 18.44 27.60 12.08
C ALA A 1143 17.14 26.97 12.64
N GLY A 1144 16.89 25.69 12.34
CA GLY A 1144 15.75 24.95 12.87
C GLY A 1144 15.77 24.81 14.39
N LEU A 1145 16.92 24.47 14.97
CA LEU A 1145 17.10 24.41 16.43
C LEU A 1145 16.90 25.77 17.10
N GLU A 1146 17.45 26.84 16.52
CA GLU A 1146 17.26 28.20 17.02
C GLU A 1146 15.79 28.64 16.94
N SER A 1147 15.10 28.28 15.86
CA SER A 1147 13.67 28.55 15.69
C SER A 1147 12.82 27.81 16.72
N ALA A 1148 13.09 26.51 16.92
CA ALA A 1148 12.38 25.70 17.90
C ALA A 1148 12.58 26.21 19.33
N ALA A 1149 13.79 26.68 19.67
CA ALA A 1149 14.09 27.25 20.99
C ALA A 1149 13.33 28.55 21.29
N LYS A 1150 12.92 29.32 20.26
CA LYS A 1150 12.12 30.53 20.41
C LYS A 1150 10.63 30.25 20.68
N GLY A 1151 10.21 28.99 20.62
CA GLY A 1151 8.80 28.60 20.72
C GLY A 1151 7.96 29.21 19.61
N ASP A 1152 8.57 29.53 18.46
CA ASP A 1152 7.90 30.23 17.38
C ASP A 1152 6.86 29.31 16.71
N GLN A 1153 5.60 29.44 17.15
CA GLN A 1153 4.44 28.77 16.56
C GLN A 1153 4.18 29.22 15.10
N GLN A 1154 4.86 30.26 14.61
CA GLN A 1154 4.65 30.79 13.27
C GLN A 1154 5.07 29.86 12.13
N GLY A 1155 5.78 28.77 12.42
CA GLY A 1155 6.10 27.68 11.51
C GLY A 1155 5.35 26.41 11.91
N GLN A 1156 4.03 26.42 11.73
CA GLN A 1156 3.15 25.29 12.05
C GLN A 1156 3.82 23.97 11.70
N THR A 1157 3.93 23.16 12.73
CA THR A 1157 4.63 21.89 12.70
C THR A 1157 4.06 20.96 11.64
N GLY A 1158 2.77 21.07 11.35
CA GLY A 1158 2.09 20.43 10.22
C GLY A 1158 2.64 20.82 8.85
N TYR A 1159 2.72 22.12 8.53
CA TYR A 1159 3.32 22.60 7.28
C TYR A 1159 4.84 22.35 7.23
N SER A 1160 5.50 22.33 8.39
CA SER A 1160 6.92 21.97 8.50
C SER A 1160 7.21 20.50 8.17
N SER A 1161 6.20 19.65 8.05
CA SER A 1161 6.35 18.24 7.62
C SER A 1161 7.15 18.12 6.32
N MET A 1162 7.00 19.09 5.41
CA MET A 1162 7.79 19.18 4.17
C MET A 1162 9.31 19.19 4.42
N MET A 1163 9.74 19.76 5.55
CA MET A 1163 11.15 19.90 5.95
C MET A 1163 11.74 18.56 6.43
N PHE A 1164 10.88 17.60 6.75
CA PHE A 1164 11.25 16.33 7.35
C PHE A 1164 10.86 15.13 6.50
N HIS A 1165 10.07 15.32 5.44
CA HIS A 1165 9.57 14.24 4.60
C HIS A 1165 10.69 13.52 3.84
N PHE A 1166 11.53 14.23 3.07
CA PHE A 1166 12.61 13.62 2.28
C PHE A 1166 13.95 13.59 3.00
N THR A 1167 14.13 14.45 4.00
CA THR A 1167 15.41 14.67 4.71
C THR A 1167 16.05 13.38 5.24
N PRO A 1168 15.31 12.43 5.86
CA PRO A 1168 15.89 11.19 6.35
C PRO A 1168 16.56 10.31 5.29
N PHE A 1169 16.13 10.41 4.04
CA PHE A 1169 16.70 9.67 2.91
C PHE A 1169 17.97 10.33 2.35
N GLY A 1170 18.30 11.55 2.80
CA GLY A 1170 19.51 12.26 2.43
C GLY A 1170 20.74 11.94 3.28
N PHE A 1171 20.57 11.33 4.46
CA PHE A 1171 21.66 11.23 5.46
C PHE A 1171 22.90 10.48 5.00
N ARG A 1172 22.80 9.59 4.01
CA ARG A 1172 23.98 8.93 3.42
C ARG A 1172 24.95 9.91 2.76
N ALA A 1173 24.50 11.10 2.38
CA ALA A 1173 25.40 12.15 1.88
C ALA A 1173 26.31 12.75 2.98
N LEU A 1174 25.97 12.54 4.26
CA LEU A 1174 26.74 13.02 5.41
C LEU A 1174 27.88 12.08 5.82
N GLU A 1175 27.80 10.80 5.45
CA GLU A 1175 28.79 9.79 5.84
C GLU A 1175 30.11 9.94 5.06
N PRO A 1176 31.29 9.73 5.70
CA PRO A 1176 32.58 9.62 4.99
C PRO A 1176 32.58 8.37 4.09
N ARG A 1177 33.22 8.45 2.93
CA ARG A 1177 33.41 7.30 2.03
C ARG A 1177 34.53 6.38 2.50
#